data_AF-F9DEU9-F1
#
_entry.id   AF-F9DEU9-F1
#
_cell.length_a   1.000
_cell.length_b   1.000
_cell.length_c   1.000
_cell.angle_alpha   90.00
_cell.angle_beta   90.00
_cell.angle_gamma   90.00
#
_symmetry.space_group_name_H-M   'P 1'
#
loop_
_entity.id
_entity.type
_entity.pdbx_description
1 polymer ?
#
loop_
_entity_poly.entity_id
_entity_poly.type
_entity_poly.pdbx_seq_one_letter_code
_entity_poly.pdbx_strand_id
1 'polypeptide(L)'
;MKRNFMLLLSLFCAIITMAQGTDAMLFGDVKAKETGQHLPYATITVKGTNMKTKCDASGHFKMSDLPVGKQTVVASLEGYQEEELEVEMVSGKGTAVYFKLDKDALELSQVVVTGTRTEHFVKNVPIRTEVLTSQALKRKNALNLYDALEGVPGIRVEQQCQFCNFSMVRMQGLGAEHTQVLLDGEPVYSGLAGVYGLQQMGTNDIDRLEVVKGAGSALYGSSAVAGAINIISKEPTFEPTVNADIQYGSFGHKSYKGSGSIRYRNIGLLVTAQRTEEDAVDATQDGLTREEVKHKDQISDRVYSLMNNVGASVYVYSPFAKNDKLVLRAKAMDELRYGGNMKDDLFLNPFSAGTENIRTNRISTDLAYTLPIGAHSELNLAMAYVHHKRNATNDTFLSNYREATTDATHPDGVDPDVELMRPYIAKENTFTPSLTLTTICGNHTLLAGVQSYFTHLRETGLYIISSDDERGNPYFGIPYTSIGKKHADEFGFFVQDEWNILPNFTVVPGLRLDTHSSGEEYTTSQRVSDSAFPLTHFSKTSFNPRLAIKYAVSPSFILRANIGTGFRAPYGFSEDLHLCSGSPRVWKSSNLKGERSISYNFSADYYTKNVQLSANIFRTDLKDKIQFAPASDDVKKFGYTYQWENVDDAYVQGIELGIKWNPFKDFKTGVSWTFNQGKFKHERAEWSDPNSEECVATPARLAYAKESKYISRFPAMTGDLTLEYTPGTWSFALTGSLQGTMYIDYNSEDAPETSKIKKTSTFTLWNLRVAKRFGSFSVYGGGKNIFSYLQDEKHGDDAAFMYAPVYGATWYAGVSLNL
;
A
#
# COMPACT_ATOMS: atom_id res chain seq x y z
N MET A 1 11.95 -22.39 25.61
CA MET A 1 10.82 -23.16 25.01
C MET A 1 9.87 -23.75 26.04
N LYS A 2 10.30 -24.49 27.07
CA LYS A 2 9.38 -25.13 28.04
C LYS A 2 8.53 -24.18 28.92
N ARG A 3 9.04 -22.96 29.23
CA ARG A 3 8.31 -21.96 30.05
C ARG A 3 7.21 -21.21 29.29
N ASN A 4 7.36 -21.04 27.97
CA ASN A 4 6.36 -20.38 27.11
C ASN A 4 5.23 -21.34 26.72
N PHE A 5 5.53 -22.64 26.63
CA PHE A 5 4.53 -23.68 26.40
C PHE A 5 3.58 -23.84 27.59
N MET A 6 4.10 -23.72 28.83
CA MET A 6 3.27 -23.75 30.05
C MET A 6 2.37 -22.51 30.19
N LEU A 7 2.82 -21.33 29.74
CA LEU A 7 2.01 -20.11 29.72
C LEU A 7 0.87 -20.18 28.67
N LEU A 8 1.15 -20.74 27.49
CA LEU A 8 0.12 -21.02 26.46
C LEU A 8 -0.89 -22.07 26.95
N LEU A 9 -0.41 -23.13 27.62
CA LEU A 9 -1.27 -24.19 28.16
C LEU A 9 -2.12 -23.69 29.35
N SER A 10 -1.58 -22.79 30.19
CA SER A 10 -2.34 -22.16 31.28
C SER A 10 -3.38 -21.16 30.78
N LEU A 11 -3.09 -20.44 29.69
CA LEU A 11 -4.08 -19.59 29.02
C LEU A 11 -5.21 -20.46 28.42
N PHE A 12 -4.86 -21.61 27.82
CA PHE A 12 -5.82 -22.57 27.27
C PHE A 12 -6.74 -23.20 28.33
N CYS A 13 -6.21 -23.50 29.53
CA CYS A 13 -7.00 -24.07 30.63
C CYS A 13 -7.91 -23.06 31.35
N ALA A 14 -7.56 -21.77 31.38
CA ALA A 14 -8.42 -20.73 31.98
C ALA A 14 -9.65 -20.38 31.11
N ILE A 15 -9.58 -20.67 29.80
CA ILE A 15 -10.65 -20.38 28.83
C ILE A 15 -11.85 -21.35 28.96
N ILE A 16 -11.63 -22.54 29.50
CA ILE A 16 -12.68 -23.59 29.58
C ILE A 16 -13.74 -23.26 30.66
N THR A 17 -13.44 -22.37 31.62
CA THR A 17 -14.34 -22.05 32.73
C THR A 17 -15.36 -20.93 32.49
N MET A 18 -15.44 -20.33 31.29
CA MET A 18 -16.36 -19.21 31.00
C MET A 18 -17.53 -19.54 30.05
N ALA A 19 -17.71 -20.80 29.65
CA ALA A 19 -18.83 -21.18 28.80
C ALA A 19 -20.12 -21.47 29.62
N GLN A 20 -20.88 -20.43 29.95
CA GLN A 20 -22.31 -20.61 30.24
C GLN A 20 -23.05 -20.73 28.89
N GLY A 21 -23.46 -21.95 28.53
CA GLY A 21 -24.29 -22.18 27.35
C GLY A 21 -25.74 -21.76 27.62
N THR A 22 -26.35 -21.06 26.68
CA THR A 22 -27.80 -20.80 26.64
C THR A 22 -28.41 -21.60 25.49
N ASP A 23 -29.73 -21.74 25.45
CA ASP A 23 -30.49 -22.42 24.40
C ASP A 23 -31.55 -21.52 23.72
N ALA A 24 -31.46 -20.19 23.93
CA ALA A 24 -32.39 -19.23 23.36
C ALA A 24 -32.18 -19.10 21.83
N MET A 25 -33.27 -19.09 21.05
CA MET A 25 -33.23 -19.05 19.58
C MET A 25 -33.89 -17.79 19.01
N LEU A 26 -33.33 -17.25 17.92
CA LEU A 26 -33.86 -16.12 17.17
C LEU A 26 -34.04 -16.52 15.69
N PHE A 27 -35.15 -16.16 15.06
CA PHE A 27 -35.37 -16.37 13.62
C PHE A 27 -36.19 -15.24 12.99
N GLY A 28 -36.15 -15.08 11.67
CA GLY A 28 -36.77 -13.92 11.03
C GLY A 28 -36.53 -13.76 9.54
N ASP A 29 -36.96 -12.59 9.00
CA ASP A 29 -36.67 -12.15 7.63
C ASP A 29 -36.19 -10.68 7.56
N VAL A 30 -35.58 -10.32 6.43
CA VAL A 30 -35.14 -8.95 6.11
C VAL A 30 -35.68 -8.54 4.75
N LYS A 31 -36.27 -7.34 4.65
CA LYS A 31 -36.88 -6.79 3.42
C LYS A 31 -36.42 -5.37 3.13
N ALA A 32 -36.46 -4.97 1.85
CA ALA A 32 -36.26 -3.58 1.46
C ALA A 32 -37.53 -2.77 1.76
N LYS A 33 -37.40 -1.63 2.45
CA LYS A 33 -38.54 -0.81 2.84
C LYS A 33 -39.28 -0.19 1.64
N GLU A 34 -38.55 0.22 0.61
CA GLU A 34 -39.12 0.85 -0.58
C GLU A 34 -39.88 -0.13 -1.49
N THR A 35 -39.35 -1.35 -1.68
CA THR A 35 -39.88 -2.31 -2.65
C THR A 35 -40.63 -3.48 -2.02
N GLY A 36 -40.46 -3.72 -0.72
CA GLY A 36 -41.01 -4.87 0.00
C GLY A 36 -40.34 -6.21 -0.36
N GLN A 37 -39.34 -6.22 -1.24
CA GLN A 37 -38.64 -7.43 -1.64
C GLN A 37 -37.75 -7.96 -0.51
N HIS A 38 -37.69 -9.28 -0.35
CA HIS A 38 -36.74 -9.90 0.56
C HIS A 38 -35.31 -9.53 0.17
N LEU A 39 -34.47 -9.36 1.18
CA LEU A 39 -33.07 -8.98 1.07
C LEU A 39 -32.20 -10.19 1.42
N PRO A 40 -31.72 -10.94 0.42
CA PRO A 40 -30.84 -12.09 0.63
C PRO A 40 -29.53 -11.67 1.29
N TYR A 41 -28.93 -12.56 2.08
CA TYR A 41 -27.59 -12.40 2.67
C TYR A 41 -27.37 -11.20 3.59
N ALA A 42 -28.43 -10.52 4.01
CA ALA A 42 -28.37 -9.54 5.08
C ALA A 42 -27.72 -10.17 6.33
N THR A 43 -26.81 -9.44 6.97
CA THR A 43 -26.12 -9.88 8.18
C THR A 43 -26.93 -9.48 9.39
N ILE A 44 -27.08 -10.40 10.34
CA ILE A 44 -27.77 -10.19 11.62
C ILE A 44 -26.74 -10.31 12.73
N THR A 45 -26.65 -9.29 13.58
CA THR A 45 -25.66 -9.19 14.67
C THR A 45 -26.36 -8.89 15.98
N VAL A 46 -25.86 -9.46 17.09
CA VAL A 46 -26.34 -9.13 18.45
C VAL A 46 -25.36 -8.17 19.11
N LYS A 47 -25.83 -6.95 19.39
CA LYS A 47 -25.02 -5.85 19.92
C LYS A 47 -24.43 -6.22 21.29
N GLY A 48 -23.15 -5.91 21.49
CA GLY A 48 -22.42 -6.26 22.72
C GLY A 48 -21.88 -7.69 22.77
N THR A 49 -22.03 -8.46 21.69
CA THR A 49 -21.49 -9.82 21.54
C THR A 49 -20.74 -9.95 20.22
N ASN A 50 -19.97 -11.02 20.06
CA ASN A 50 -19.37 -11.42 18.77
C ASN A 50 -20.32 -12.32 17.94
N MET A 51 -21.58 -12.47 18.35
CA MET A 51 -22.53 -13.37 17.68
C MET A 51 -23.14 -12.71 16.44
N LYS A 52 -22.95 -13.36 15.29
CA LYS A 52 -23.52 -12.97 13.99
C LYS A 52 -24.01 -14.16 13.17
N THR A 53 -25.01 -13.93 12.32
CA THR A 53 -25.51 -14.87 11.31
C THR A 53 -25.83 -14.12 10.01
N LYS A 54 -26.13 -14.83 8.92
CA LYS A 54 -26.58 -14.23 7.65
C LYS A 54 -27.92 -14.81 7.23
N CYS A 55 -28.71 -14.00 6.54
CA CYS A 55 -29.88 -14.47 5.81
C CYS A 55 -29.48 -15.44 4.70
N ASP A 56 -30.37 -16.37 4.39
CA ASP A 56 -30.29 -17.24 3.22
C ASP A 56 -30.70 -16.51 1.93
N ALA A 57 -30.74 -17.26 0.82
CA ALA A 57 -31.15 -16.77 -0.50
C ALA A 57 -32.59 -16.23 -0.54
N SER A 58 -33.45 -16.66 0.40
CA SER A 58 -34.83 -16.21 0.51
C SER A 58 -35.00 -15.01 1.44
N GLY A 59 -33.91 -14.51 2.03
CA GLY A 59 -33.91 -13.39 2.97
C GLY A 59 -34.31 -13.76 4.40
N HIS A 60 -34.26 -15.05 4.78
CA HIS A 60 -34.60 -15.53 6.12
C HIS A 60 -33.35 -15.92 6.91
N PHE A 61 -33.39 -15.80 8.25
CA PHE A 61 -32.26 -16.15 9.11
C PHE A 61 -32.67 -16.93 10.36
N LYS A 62 -31.69 -17.60 10.98
CA LYS A 62 -31.81 -18.23 12.30
C LYS A 62 -30.50 -18.12 13.09
N MET A 63 -30.61 -18.01 14.41
CA MET A 63 -29.51 -17.94 15.34
C MET A 63 -29.88 -18.68 16.65
N SER A 64 -28.91 -19.32 17.30
CA SER A 64 -29.10 -20.16 18.49
C SER A 64 -28.09 -19.79 19.57
N ASP A 65 -28.40 -20.15 20.81
CA ASP A 65 -27.59 -19.94 22.01
C ASP A 65 -27.31 -18.45 22.29
N LEU A 66 -28.33 -17.61 22.10
CA LEU A 66 -28.23 -16.17 22.38
C LEU A 66 -28.26 -15.90 23.89
N PRO A 67 -27.56 -14.86 24.40
CA PRO A 67 -27.68 -14.44 25.79
C PRO A 67 -29.15 -14.15 26.17
N VAL A 68 -29.58 -14.69 27.31
CA VAL A 68 -30.96 -14.51 27.83
C VAL A 68 -31.15 -13.08 28.34
N GLY A 69 -32.36 -12.54 28.20
CA GLY A 69 -32.72 -11.17 28.57
C GLY A 69 -32.91 -10.26 27.37
N LYS A 70 -32.96 -8.95 27.60
CA LYS A 70 -33.09 -7.96 26.53
C LYS A 70 -31.80 -7.89 25.71
N GLN A 71 -31.93 -8.16 24.41
CA GLN A 71 -30.85 -8.07 23.43
C GLN A 71 -31.22 -7.05 22.36
N THR A 72 -30.25 -6.29 21.87
CA THR A 72 -30.44 -5.45 20.68
C THR A 72 -29.89 -6.21 19.47
N VAL A 73 -30.77 -6.47 18.49
CA VAL A 73 -30.45 -7.17 17.26
C VAL A 73 -30.43 -6.17 16.11
N VAL A 74 -29.37 -6.23 15.29
CA VAL A 74 -29.16 -5.32 14.18
C VAL A 74 -29.15 -6.12 12.87
N ALA A 75 -29.90 -5.66 11.87
CA ALA A 75 -29.84 -6.17 10.51
C ALA A 75 -29.17 -5.18 9.57
N SER A 76 -28.26 -5.68 8.72
CA SER A 76 -27.50 -4.86 7.78
C SER A 76 -27.28 -5.55 6.43
N LEU A 77 -27.27 -4.77 5.36
CA LEU A 77 -26.98 -5.24 4.00
C LEU A 77 -26.34 -4.11 3.17
N GLU A 78 -25.39 -4.45 2.30
CA GLU A 78 -24.80 -3.51 1.35
C GLU A 78 -25.88 -2.81 0.50
N GLY A 79 -25.77 -1.50 0.33
CA GLY A 79 -26.78 -0.64 -0.29
C GLY A 79 -27.92 -0.19 0.65
N TYR A 80 -28.09 -0.75 1.86
CA TYR A 80 -29.12 -0.38 2.83
C TYR A 80 -28.61 0.17 4.18
N GLN A 81 -29.40 0.99 4.87
CA GLN A 81 -29.20 1.47 6.24
C GLN A 81 -29.62 0.36 7.22
N GLU A 82 -28.91 0.26 8.34
CA GLU A 82 -29.23 -0.73 9.37
C GLU A 82 -30.54 -0.40 10.10
N GLU A 83 -31.21 -1.45 10.56
CA GLU A 83 -32.32 -1.34 11.49
C GLU A 83 -31.99 -2.11 12.77
N GLU A 84 -32.15 -1.42 13.92
CA GLU A 84 -31.97 -2.02 15.24
C GLU A 84 -33.33 -2.31 15.87
N LEU A 85 -33.50 -3.52 16.42
CA LEU A 85 -34.69 -3.93 17.17
C LEU A 85 -34.27 -4.52 18.53
N GLU A 86 -34.94 -4.10 19.60
CA GLU A 86 -34.81 -4.75 20.90
C GLU A 86 -35.69 -6.00 20.96
N VAL A 87 -35.10 -7.12 21.36
CA VAL A 87 -35.74 -8.43 21.43
C VAL A 87 -35.47 -9.06 22.81
N GLU A 88 -36.53 -9.53 23.46
CA GLU A 88 -36.40 -10.27 24.71
C GLU A 88 -36.14 -11.76 24.42
N MET A 89 -34.93 -12.22 24.77
CA MET A 89 -34.50 -13.60 24.58
C MET A 89 -34.80 -14.42 25.83
N VAL A 90 -35.46 -15.56 25.67
CA VAL A 90 -35.84 -16.45 26.76
C VAL A 90 -35.28 -17.84 26.50
N SER A 91 -34.67 -18.44 27.53
CA SER A 91 -34.18 -19.83 27.47
C SER A 91 -35.30 -20.80 27.06
N GLY A 92 -34.99 -21.75 26.19
CA GLY A 92 -35.91 -22.76 25.66
C GLY A 92 -36.99 -22.24 24.70
N LYS A 93 -36.97 -20.97 24.28
CA LYS A 93 -37.95 -20.38 23.36
C LYS A 93 -37.29 -19.82 22.10
N GLY A 94 -38.01 -19.94 20.98
CA GLY A 94 -37.69 -19.26 19.72
C GLY A 94 -38.44 -17.93 19.61
N THR A 95 -37.71 -16.85 19.38
CA THR A 95 -38.25 -15.50 19.17
C THR A 95 -38.17 -15.11 17.70
N ALA A 96 -39.25 -14.54 17.15
CA ALA A 96 -39.31 -14.08 15.77
C ALA A 96 -39.05 -12.57 15.67
N VAL A 97 -38.31 -12.12 14.66
CA VAL A 97 -38.11 -10.69 14.34
C VAL A 97 -38.13 -10.45 12.83
N TYR A 98 -38.54 -9.26 12.39
CA TYR A 98 -38.64 -8.93 10.96
C TYR A 98 -38.10 -7.52 10.70
N PHE A 99 -37.13 -7.40 9.80
CA PHE A 99 -36.46 -6.13 9.49
C PHE A 99 -36.89 -5.56 8.12
N LYS A 100 -36.94 -4.23 8.02
CA LYS A 100 -37.22 -3.42 6.83
C LYS A 100 -36.14 -2.35 6.65
N LEU A 101 -35.17 -2.60 5.78
CA LEU A 101 -34.03 -1.71 5.58
C LEU A 101 -34.31 -0.62 4.54
N ASP A 102 -33.91 0.62 4.84
CA ASP A 102 -33.93 1.79 3.94
C ASP A 102 -32.67 1.82 3.05
N LYS A 103 -32.67 2.48 1.89
CA LYS A 103 -31.45 2.57 1.04
C LYS A 103 -30.44 3.57 1.63
N ASP A 104 -29.16 3.19 1.76
CA ASP A 104 -28.10 4.12 2.21
C ASP A 104 -27.46 4.79 0.99
N ALA A 105 -27.81 6.06 0.75
CA ALA A 105 -27.30 6.81 -0.39
C ALA A 105 -25.80 7.12 -0.29
N LEU A 106 -25.23 7.20 0.92
CA LEU A 106 -23.84 7.60 1.16
C LEU A 106 -22.93 6.40 1.50
N GLU A 107 -23.48 5.18 1.61
CA GLU A 107 -22.74 3.94 1.93
C GLU A 107 -21.99 4.01 3.29
N LEU A 108 -22.43 4.86 4.23
CA LEU A 108 -21.73 5.14 5.48
C LEU A 108 -21.98 4.11 6.59
N SER A 109 -23.10 3.39 6.49
CA SER A 109 -23.60 2.47 7.52
C SER A 109 -23.30 1.00 7.20
N GLN A 110 -22.56 0.73 6.12
CA GLN A 110 -22.40 -0.62 5.57
C GLN A 110 -20.97 -1.12 5.56
N VAL A 111 -20.04 -0.18 5.38
CA VAL A 111 -18.65 -0.56 5.27
C VAL A 111 -18.12 -0.75 6.68
N VAL A 112 -17.97 -2.02 7.04
CA VAL A 112 -17.20 -2.43 8.21
C VAL A 112 -15.73 -2.17 7.89
N VAL A 113 -15.09 -1.40 8.73
CA VAL A 113 -13.69 -1.03 8.67
C VAL A 113 -12.98 -1.77 9.80
N THR A 114 -11.86 -2.39 9.48
CA THR A 114 -10.99 -3.09 10.43
C THR A 114 -9.69 -2.34 10.69
N GLY A 115 -9.66 -1.05 10.33
CA GLY A 115 -8.54 -0.12 10.47
C GLY A 115 -8.07 0.11 11.92
N THR A 116 -8.81 -0.38 12.92
CA THR A 116 -8.40 -0.45 14.33
C THR A 116 -8.18 -1.89 14.84
N ARG A 117 -8.12 -2.87 13.92
CA ARG A 117 -8.17 -4.33 14.15
C ARG A 117 -9.46 -4.81 14.85
N THR A 118 -10.48 -3.97 14.82
CA THR A 118 -11.84 -4.19 15.35
C THR A 118 -12.85 -3.76 14.28
N GLU A 119 -13.95 -4.49 14.15
CA GLU A 119 -14.98 -4.22 13.14
C GLU A 119 -15.83 -2.99 13.54
N HIS A 120 -15.78 -1.93 12.75
CA HIS A 120 -16.60 -0.72 12.95
C HIS A 120 -17.21 -0.22 11.65
N PHE A 121 -18.43 0.29 11.65
CA PHE A 121 -18.89 1.07 10.51
C PHE A 121 -18.05 2.34 10.33
N VAL A 122 -17.86 2.79 9.09
CA VAL A 122 -17.12 4.03 8.75
C VAL A 122 -17.57 5.22 9.59
N LYS A 123 -18.86 5.35 9.88
CA LYS A 123 -19.37 6.43 10.74
C LYS A 123 -18.92 6.30 12.20
N ASN A 124 -18.79 5.07 12.70
CA ASN A 124 -18.58 4.78 14.11
C ASN A 124 -17.11 4.52 14.49
N VAL A 125 -16.25 4.30 13.49
CA VAL A 125 -14.82 4.08 13.69
C VAL A 125 -14.21 5.21 14.54
N PRO A 126 -13.40 4.91 15.57
CA PRO A 126 -12.80 5.92 16.43
C PRO A 126 -11.65 6.69 15.74
N ILE A 127 -11.08 6.12 14.67
CA ILE A 127 -10.04 6.75 13.85
C ILE A 127 -10.55 6.90 12.43
N ARG A 128 -10.53 8.12 11.91
CA ARG A 128 -11.02 8.42 10.56
C ARG A 128 -10.30 7.56 9.53
N THR A 129 -11.08 6.80 8.76
CA THR A 129 -10.57 5.85 7.76
C THR A 129 -11.25 6.13 6.42
N GLU A 130 -10.46 6.27 5.36
CA GLU A 130 -11.00 6.35 4.00
C GLU A 130 -11.28 4.94 3.49
N VAL A 131 -12.36 4.76 2.73
CA VAL A 131 -12.73 3.46 2.16
C VAL A 131 -13.00 3.59 0.68
N LEU A 132 -12.40 2.69 -0.11
CA LEU A 132 -12.69 2.50 -1.51
C LEU A 132 -13.32 1.13 -1.73
N THR A 133 -14.58 1.09 -2.13
CA THR A 133 -15.31 -0.15 -2.41
C THR A 133 -14.93 -0.72 -3.78
N SER A 134 -15.13 -2.02 -3.98
CA SER A 134 -14.89 -2.70 -5.26
C SER A 134 -15.61 -2.04 -6.45
N GLN A 135 -16.76 -1.41 -6.20
CA GLN A 135 -17.52 -0.69 -7.23
C GLN A 135 -16.85 0.63 -7.60
N ALA A 136 -16.28 1.37 -6.63
CA ALA A 136 -15.46 2.55 -6.90
C ALA A 136 -14.22 2.16 -7.72
N LEU A 137 -13.56 1.04 -7.39
CA LEU A 137 -12.43 0.52 -8.17
C LEU A 137 -12.82 0.21 -9.62
N LYS A 138 -13.97 -0.45 -9.84
CA LYS A 138 -14.50 -0.73 -11.19
C LYS A 138 -14.80 0.56 -11.97
N ARG A 139 -15.38 1.59 -11.33
CA ARG A 139 -15.71 2.88 -11.98
C ARG A 139 -14.46 3.68 -12.36
N LYS A 140 -13.41 3.60 -11.55
CA LYS A 140 -12.08 4.17 -11.87
C LYS A 140 -11.31 3.40 -12.97
N ASN A 141 -11.79 2.22 -13.37
CA ASN A 141 -11.01 1.26 -14.18
C ASN A 141 -9.66 0.90 -13.52
N ALA A 142 -9.64 0.75 -12.20
CA ALA A 142 -8.41 0.42 -11.47
C ALA A 142 -8.03 -1.04 -11.70
N LEU A 143 -6.89 -1.29 -12.35
CA LEU A 143 -6.43 -2.65 -12.65
C LEU A 143 -5.52 -3.23 -11.58
N ASN A 144 -4.90 -2.36 -10.78
CA ASN A 144 -3.98 -2.68 -9.71
C ASN A 144 -4.13 -1.67 -8.54
N LEU A 145 -3.35 -1.87 -7.47
CA LEU A 145 -3.42 -1.02 -6.27
C LEU A 145 -2.93 0.41 -6.54
N TYR A 146 -1.97 0.62 -7.44
CA TYR A 146 -1.53 1.96 -7.85
C TYR A 146 -2.71 2.79 -8.40
N ASP A 147 -3.44 2.26 -9.39
CA ASP A 147 -4.61 2.93 -9.96
C ASP A 147 -5.74 3.12 -8.93
N ALA A 148 -5.89 2.17 -8.01
CA ALA A 148 -6.95 2.21 -7.01
C ALA A 148 -6.80 3.39 -6.04
N LEU A 149 -5.56 3.67 -5.64
CA LEU A 149 -5.21 4.72 -4.67
C LEU A 149 -5.17 6.13 -5.28
N GLU A 150 -5.16 6.25 -6.60
CA GLU A 150 -5.22 7.55 -7.28
C GLU A 150 -6.50 8.31 -6.89
N GLY A 151 -6.36 9.58 -6.49
CA GLY A 151 -7.47 10.44 -6.08
C GLY A 151 -8.07 10.12 -4.71
N VAL A 152 -7.34 9.39 -3.85
CA VAL A 152 -7.70 9.25 -2.43
C VAL A 152 -7.16 10.46 -1.65
N PRO A 153 -7.99 11.17 -0.86
CA PRO A 153 -7.53 12.36 -0.14
C PRO A 153 -6.35 12.08 0.77
N GLY A 154 -5.29 12.90 0.69
CA GLY A 154 -4.06 12.73 1.45
C GLY A 154 -3.14 11.61 0.95
N ILE A 155 -3.50 10.93 -0.14
CA ILE A 155 -2.67 9.91 -0.81
C ILE A 155 -2.26 10.43 -2.18
N ARG A 156 -0.98 10.26 -2.51
CA ARG A 156 -0.44 10.50 -3.85
C ARG A 156 0.28 9.25 -4.30
N VAL A 157 -0.14 8.69 -5.43
CA VAL A 157 0.64 7.68 -6.14
C VAL A 157 1.44 8.37 -7.24
N GLU A 158 2.69 7.97 -7.42
CA GLU A 158 3.57 8.57 -8.41
C GLU A 158 4.51 7.52 -9.01
N GLN A 159 4.94 7.78 -10.24
CA GLN A 159 6.13 7.14 -10.78
C GLN A 159 7.36 7.93 -10.35
N GLN A 160 8.49 7.26 -10.14
CA GLN A 160 9.75 7.86 -9.70
C GLN A 160 10.92 7.57 -10.65
N CYS A 161 10.64 7.02 -11.82
CA CYS A 161 11.66 6.70 -12.81
C CYS A 161 11.14 6.97 -14.20
N GLN A 162 11.76 7.93 -14.89
CA GLN A 162 11.33 8.43 -16.20
C GLN A 162 11.30 7.36 -17.28
N PHE A 163 12.12 6.31 -17.15
CA PHE A 163 12.18 5.22 -18.12
C PHE A 163 11.86 3.82 -17.61
N CYS A 164 11.83 3.62 -16.27
CA CYS A 164 11.62 2.31 -15.65
C CYS A 164 10.25 2.07 -15.02
N ASN A 165 9.36 3.08 -14.98
CA ASN A 165 7.99 2.94 -14.45
C ASN A 165 7.95 2.43 -12.99
N PHE A 166 8.95 2.81 -12.17
CA PHE A 166 8.96 2.54 -10.73
C PHE A 166 7.86 3.34 -10.04
N SER A 167 6.95 2.66 -9.34
CA SER A 167 5.80 3.27 -8.67
C SER A 167 5.95 3.33 -7.15
N MET A 168 5.49 4.44 -6.55
CA MET A 168 5.49 4.68 -5.10
C MET A 168 4.15 5.26 -4.63
N VAL A 169 3.80 4.99 -3.37
CA VAL A 169 2.72 5.68 -2.64
C VAL A 169 3.29 6.66 -1.62
N ARG A 170 2.71 7.85 -1.54
CA ARG A 170 2.92 8.81 -0.46
C ARG A 170 1.65 9.04 0.32
N MET A 171 1.76 9.05 1.64
CA MET A 171 0.65 9.36 2.54
C MET A 171 1.01 10.59 3.37
N GLN A 172 0.22 11.65 3.23
CA GLN A 172 0.44 12.94 3.91
C GLN A 172 1.86 13.52 3.69
N GLY A 173 2.46 13.24 2.53
CA GLY A 173 3.81 13.70 2.15
C GLY A 173 4.95 12.75 2.54
N LEU A 174 4.68 11.73 3.36
CA LEU A 174 5.64 10.70 3.74
C LEU A 174 5.71 9.61 2.67
N GLY A 175 6.90 9.05 2.44
CA GLY A 175 7.17 8.07 1.40
C GLY A 175 6.58 6.68 1.68
N ALA A 176 6.78 5.74 0.76
CA ALA A 176 6.27 4.38 0.91
C ALA A 176 6.93 3.63 2.08
N GLU A 177 8.16 4.00 2.44
CA GLU A 177 8.87 3.50 3.61
C GLU A 177 8.18 3.83 4.94
N HIS A 178 7.25 4.80 4.94
CA HIS A 178 6.43 5.18 6.10
C HIS A 178 5.00 4.63 6.04
N THR A 179 4.64 3.82 5.05
CA THR A 179 3.29 3.27 4.90
C THR A 179 3.30 1.74 4.88
N GLN A 180 2.50 1.12 5.75
CA GLN A 180 2.26 -0.32 5.67
C GLN A 180 1.15 -0.65 4.67
N VAL A 181 1.34 -1.67 3.83
CA VAL A 181 0.26 -2.24 3.00
C VAL A 181 -0.02 -3.67 3.46
N LEU A 182 -1.28 -3.89 3.82
CA LEU A 182 -1.75 -5.09 4.49
C LEU A 182 -2.75 -5.83 3.60
N LEU A 183 -2.83 -7.15 3.73
CA LEU A 183 -3.91 -7.98 3.21
C LEU A 183 -4.63 -8.62 4.39
N ASP A 184 -5.91 -8.27 4.56
CA ASP A 184 -6.75 -8.72 5.67
C ASP A 184 -6.08 -8.53 7.05
N GLY A 185 -5.40 -7.39 7.23
CA GLY A 185 -4.73 -7.00 8.47
C GLY A 185 -3.27 -7.42 8.61
N GLU A 186 -2.74 -8.27 7.72
CA GLU A 186 -1.34 -8.72 7.77
C GLU A 186 -0.44 -8.03 6.74
N PRO A 187 0.77 -7.58 7.13
CA PRO A 187 1.74 -6.99 6.21
C PRO A 187 2.11 -7.91 5.05
N VAL A 188 1.93 -7.41 3.83
CA VAL A 188 2.29 -8.12 2.59
C VAL A 188 3.17 -7.26 1.67
N TYR A 189 3.59 -6.09 2.10
CA TYR A 189 4.36 -5.15 1.28
C TYR A 189 5.62 -4.73 2.02
N SER A 190 6.72 -5.35 1.63
CA SER A 190 8.03 -5.21 2.25
C SER A 190 9.14 -5.43 1.24
N GLY A 191 10.32 -4.90 1.53
CA GLY A 191 11.55 -5.13 0.77
C GLY A 191 11.37 -5.04 -0.73
N LEU A 192 11.54 -6.17 -1.43
CA LEU A 192 11.41 -6.26 -2.88
C LEU A 192 10.05 -5.75 -3.40
N ALA A 193 8.97 -5.93 -2.65
CA ALA A 193 7.65 -5.41 -3.03
C ALA A 193 7.56 -3.89 -2.93
N GLY A 194 8.43 -3.24 -2.15
CA GLY A 194 8.56 -1.79 -2.06
C GLY A 194 8.79 -1.12 -3.43
N VAL A 195 9.40 -1.86 -4.36
CA VAL A 195 9.66 -1.45 -5.74
C VAL A 195 8.76 -2.23 -6.70
N TYR A 196 7.96 -1.52 -7.50
CA TYR A 196 6.95 -2.02 -8.46
C TYR A 196 5.72 -2.74 -7.86
N GLY A 197 5.73 -3.10 -6.57
CA GLY A 197 4.72 -3.99 -5.98
C GLY A 197 3.28 -3.46 -6.00
N LEU A 198 3.07 -2.13 -6.01
CA LEU A 198 1.72 -1.56 -6.10
C LEU A 198 1.03 -1.92 -7.42
N GLN A 199 1.79 -2.02 -8.50
CA GLN A 199 1.27 -2.44 -9.81
C GLN A 199 1.06 -3.97 -9.89
N GLN A 200 1.80 -4.74 -9.10
CA GLN A 200 1.73 -6.21 -9.06
C GLN A 200 0.49 -6.75 -8.32
N MET A 201 -0.13 -5.93 -7.46
CA MET A 201 -1.33 -6.28 -6.70
C MET A 201 -2.60 -5.96 -7.51
N GLY A 202 -3.23 -6.99 -8.07
CA GLY A 202 -4.48 -6.87 -8.85
C GLY A 202 -5.71 -6.56 -7.99
N THR A 203 -6.77 -6.03 -8.62
CA THR A 203 -8.02 -5.60 -7.95
C THR A 203 -9.16 -6.63 -7.97
N ASN A 204 -8.94 -7.81 -8.58
CA ASN A 204 -10.01 -8.76 -8.90
C ASN A 204 -10.66 -9.41 -7.66
N ASP A 205 -9.87 -9.67 -6.62
CA ASP A 205 -10.30 -10.27 -5.34
C ASP A 205 -10.45 -9.25 -4.21
N ILE A 206 -10.33 -7.95 -4.50
CA ILE A 206 -10.47 -6.88 -3.51
C ILE A 206 -11.96 -6.56 -3.33
N ASP A 207 -12.44 -6.68 -2.09
CA ASP A 207 -13.75 -6.19 -1.67
C ASP A 207 -13.71 -4.68 -1.46
N ARG A 208 -12.71 -4.22 -0.70
CA ARG A 208 -12.47 -2.80 -0.42
C ARG A 208 -11.03 -2.54 0.00
N LEU A 209 -10.63 -1.28 -0.09
CA LEU A 209 -9.42 -0.75 0.51
C LEU A 209 -9.79 0.13 1.69
N GLU A 210 -9.07 0.01 2.80
CA GLU A 210 -9.20 0.85 3.99
C GLU A 210 -7.88 1.61 4.19
N VAL A 211 -7.93 2.95 4.21
CA VAL A 211 -6.74 3.80 4.36
C VAL A 211 -6.81 4.57 5.68
N VAL A 212 -5.94 4.20 6.61
CA VAL A 212 -5.81 4.81 7.94
C VAL A 212 -4.58 5.71 7.94
N LYS A 213 -4.77 6.98 8.26
CA LYS A 213 -3.72 8.02 8.20
C LYS A 213 -3.27 8.42 9.61
N GLY A 214 -1.96 8.60 9.77
CA GLY A 214 -1.24 9.02 10.97
C GLY A 214 -1.17 7.98 12.09
N ALA A 215 -0.07 8.01 12.85
CA ALA A 215 0.11 7.24 14.10
C ALA A 215 -0.27 5.74 13.98
N GLY A 216 0.12 5.10 12.89
CA GLY A 216 -0.21 3.70 12.60
C GLY A 216 0.65 2.68 13.36
N SER A 217 1.87 3.06 13.78
CA SER A 217 2.84 2.12 14.36
C SER A 217 2.34 1.37 15.59
N ALA A 218 1.53 2.00 16.44
CA ALA A 218 0.97 1.36 17.63
C ALA A 218 0.05 0.15 17.34
N LEU A 219 -0.48 0.01 16.12
CA LEU A 219 -1.26 -1.19 15.71
C LEU A 219 -0.57 -2.03 14.65
N TYR A 220 0.17 -1.39 13.74
CA TYR A 220 0.66 -2.03 12.52
C TYR A 220 2.17 -2.31 12.52
N GLY A 221 2.87 -1.95 13.60
CA GLY A 221 4.30 -2.20 13.74
C GLY A 221 5.19 -1.14 13.11
N SER A 222 6.45 -1.50 12.88
CA SER A 222 7.43 -0.58 12.29
C SER A 222 6.96 -0.11 10.90
N SER A 223 7.45 1.05 10.47
CA SER A 223 7.17 1.61 9.14
C SER A 223 5.71 2.03 8.89
N ALA A 224 4.76 1.88 9.82
CA ALA A 224 3.42 2.49 9.74
C ALA A 224 3.38 3.93 10.29
N VAL A 225 4.45 4.71 10.06
CA VAL A 225 4.60 6.09 10.57
C VAL A 225 3.55 7.01 9.96
N ALA A 226 3.38 6.95 8.65
CA ALA A 226 2.36 7.67 7.91
C ALA A 226 0.97 7.03 8.08
N GLY A 227 0.92 5.71 8.24
CA GLY A 227 -0.34 4.97 8.41
C GLY A 227 -0.31 3.61 7.74
N ALA A 228 -1.49 3.11 7.38
CA ALA A 228 -1.66 1.81 6.74
C ALA A 228 -2.74 1.82 5.65
N ILE A 229 -2.53 0.99 4.63
CA ILE A 229 -3.48 0.67 3.56
C ILE A 229 -3.82 -0.81 3.70
N ASN A 230 -5.04 -1.12 4.13
CA ASN A 230 -5.50 -2.49 4.33
C ASN A 230 -6.38 -2.93 3.15
N ILE A 231 -5.94 -3.97 2.44
CA ILE A 231 -6.67 -4.61 1.36
C ILE A 231 -7.58 -5.66 1.99
N ILE A 232 -8.88 -5.50 1.86
CA ILE A 232 -9.84 -6.51 2.32
C ILE A 232 -10.24 -7.39 1.15
N SER A 233 -10.08 -8.70 1.30
CA SER A 233 -10.42 -9.67 0.27
C SER A 233 -11.92 -10.01 0.26
N LYS A 234 -12.42 -10.41 -0.91
CA LYS A 234 -13.80 -10.91 -1.06
C LYS A 234 -13.98 -12.26 -0.38
N GLU A 235 -15.13 -12.42 0.28
CA GLU A 235 -15.54 -13.70 0.85
C GLU A 235 -16.60 -14.41 -0.02
N PRO A 236 -16.54 -15.75 -0.17
CA PRO A 236 -17.56 -16.51 -0.88
C PRO A 236 -18.94 -16.49 -0.23
N THR A 237 -19.96 -16.30 -1.07
CA THR A 237 -21.38 -16.39 -0.70
C THR A 237 -21.99 -17.70 -1.21
N PHE A 238 -23.20 -18.04 -0.72
CA PHE A 238 -23.92 -19.23 -1.18
C PHE A 238 -24.41 -19.12 -2.62
N GLU A 239 -24.53 -17.91 -3.17
CA GLU A 239 -24.76 -17.72 -4.61
C GLU A 239 -23.43 -17.87 -5.35
N PRO A 240 -23.33 -18.82 -6.28
CA PRO A 240 -22.20 -18.87 -7.18
C PRO A 240 -22.13 -17.57 -7.97
N THR A 241 -20.93 -17.00 -8.08
CA THR A 241 -20.68 -15.83 -8.93
C THR A 241 -19.54 -16.14 -9.88
N VAL A 242 -19.69 -15.72 -11.14
CA VAL A 242 -18.64 -15.80 -12.16
C VAL A 242 -18.51 -14.44 -12.82
N ASN A 243 -17.31 -13.87 -12.73
CA ASN A 243 -16.99 -12.61 -13.40
C ASN A 243 -15.90 -12.87 -14.44
N ALA A 244 -16.06 -12.29 -15.62
CA ALA A 244 -15.02 -12.23 -16.63
C ALA A 244 -14.95 -10.80 -17.20
N ASP A 245 -13.76 -10.32 -17.48
CA ASP A 245 -13.54 -8.99 -18.06
C ASP A 245 -12.42 -9.06 -19.09
N ILE A 246 -12.67 -8.48 -20.26
CA ILE A 246 -11.71 -8.37 -21.35
C ILE A 246 -11.65 -6.90 -21.76
N GLN A 247 -10.44 -6.35 -21.79
CA GLN A 247 -10.17 -4.95 -22.11
C GLN A 247 -9.02 -4.85 -23.10
N TYR A 248 -9.14 -3.95 -24.06
CA TYR A 248 -8.11 -3.55 -25.01
C TYR A 248 -7.93 -2.04 -24.99
N GLY A 249 -6.74 -1.54 -25.30
CA GLY A 249 -6.47 -0.11 -25.29
C GLY A 249 -5.24 0.31 -26.08
N SER A 250 -4.93 1.60 -25.98
CA SER A 250 -3.73 2.23 -26.53
C SER A 250 -2.46 1.54 -26.02
N PHE A 251 -1.38 1.62 -26.80
CA PHE A 251 -0.06 1.08 -26.44
C PHE A 251 -0.11 -0.41 -26.06
N GLY A 252 -0.77 -1.20 -26.92
CA GLY A 252 -0.86 -2.65 -26.77
C GLY A 252 -1.59 -3.14 -25.53
N HIS A 253 -2.30 -2.28 -24.80
CA HIS A 253 -2.94 -2.64 -23.54
C HIS A 253 -3.96 -3.77 -23.78
N LYS A 254 -3.77 -4.90 -23.08
CA LYS A 254 -4.69 -6.04 -23.05
C LYS A 254 -4.85 -6.47 -21.60
N SER A 255 -6.07 -6.57 -21.12
CA SER A 255 -6.37 -7.10 -19.79
C SER A 255 -7.45 -8.17 -19.87
N TYR A 256 -7.17 -9.33 -19.28
CA TYR A 256 -8.10 -10.44 -19.14
C TYR A 256 -8.22 -10.76 -17.66
N LYS A 257 -9.42 -10.67 -17.10
CA LYS A 257 -9.70 -11.01 -15.69
C LYS A 257 -10.79 -12.05 -15.62
N GLY A 258 -10.64 -12.98 -14.70
CA GLY A 258 -11.63 -13.98 -14.37
C GLY A 258 -11.70 -14.18 -12.86
N SER A 259 -12.89 -14.26 -12.29
CA SER A 259 -13.06 -14.72 -10.92
C SER A 259 -14.31 -15.59 -10.79
N GLY A 260 -14.21 -16.61 -9.95
CA GLY A 260 -15.30 -17.52 -9.64
C GLY A 260 -15.37 -17.72 -8.14
N SER A 261 -16.55 -17.63 -7.56
CA SER A 261 -16.76 -17.84 -6.14
C SER A 261 -17.99 -18.67 -5.87
N ILE A 262 -17.91 -19.60 -4.93
CA ILE A 262 -19.03 -20.44 -4.50
C ILE A 262 -18.84 -20.85 -3.05
N ARG A 263 -19.93 -20.89 -2.29
CA ARG A 263 -19.98 -21.55 -0.98
C ARG A 263 -20.98 -22.69 -1.00
N TYR A 264 -20.49 -23.89 -0.75
CA TYR A 264 -21.31 -25.07 -0.55
C TYR A 264 -21.24 -25.50 0.92
N ARG A 265 -22.36 -25.38 1.64
CA ARG A 265 -22.46 -25.66 3.08
C ARG A 265 -21.39 -24.87 3.87
N ASN A 266 -20.44 -25.59 4.45
CA ASN A 266 -19.39 -25.07 5.31
C ASN A 266 -18.07 -24.87 4.57
N ILE A 267 -18.02 -25.03 3.25
CA ILE A 267 -16.81 -24.81 2.44
C ILE A 267 -17.11 -23.73 1.40
N GLY A 268 -16.31 -22.66 1.40
CA GLY A 268 -16.27 -21.62 0.39
C GLY A 268 -14.99 -21.74 -0.45
N LEU A 269 -15.11 -21.44 -1.75
CA LEU A 269 -14.02 -21.39 -2.69
C LEU A 269 -14.10 -20.07 -3.46
N LEU A 270 -12.98 -19.37 -3.59
CA LEU A 270 -12.78 -18.24 -4.49
C LEU A 270 -11.55 -18.53 -5.34
N VAL A 271 -11.66 -18.38 -6.65
CA VAL A 271 -10.53 -18.48 -7.59
C VAL A 271 -10.50 -17.21 -8.42
N THR A 272 -9.31 -16.66 -8.61
CA THR A 272 -9.08 -15.47 -9.44
C THR A 272 -7.92 -15.71 -10.41
N ALA A 273 -8.04 -15.11 -11.58
CA ALA A 273 -6.98 -15.03 -12.57
C ALA A 273 -7.02 -13.65 -13.23
N GLN A 274 -5.86 -13.09 -13.50
CA GLN A 274 -5.68 -11.84 -14.22
C GLN A 274 -4.43 -11.93 -15.07
N ARG A 275 -4.53 -11.51 -16.33
CA ARG A 275 -3.40 -11.26 -17.22
C ARG A 275 -3.50 -9.84 -17.74
N THR A 276 -2.42 -9.08 -17.63
CA THR A 276 -2.33 -7.72 -18.17
C THR A 276 -1.05 -7.61 -18.99
N GLU A 277 -1.16 -7.13 -20.22
CA GLU A 277 -0.06 -6.89 -21.15
C GLU A 277 -0.11 -5.44 -21.61
N GLU A 278 1.02 -4.76 -21.63
CA GLU A 278 1.17 -3.38 -22.09
C GLU A 278 2.49 -3.24 -22.87
N ASP A 279 2.43 -2.57 -24.03
CA ASP A 279 3.63 -2.30 -24.82
C ASP A 279 4.49 -1.20 -24.17
N ALA A 280 5.78 -1.20 -24.49
CA ALA A 280 6.65 -0.08 -24.19
C ALA A 280 6.15 1.19 -24.90
N VAL A 281 6.32 2.35 -24.25
CA VAL A 281 5.93 3.65 -24.77
C VAL A 281 7.17 4.52 -24.88
N ASP A 282 7.37 5.12 -26.04
CA ASP A 282 8.30 6.22 -26.29
C ASP A 282 7.51 7.33 -26.98
N ALA A 283 7.43 8.43 -26.25
CA ALA A 283 6.62 9.60 -26.52
C ALA A 283 7.35 10.91 -26.16
N THR A 284 8.38 10.87 -25.31
CA THR A 284 9.11 12.07 -24.88
C THR A 284 10.63 11.94 -24.92
N GLN A 285 11.31 13.09 -25.01
CA GLN A 285 12.77 13.22 -25.07
C GLN A 285 13.24 14.32 -24.12
N ASP A 286 14.55 14.42 -23.93
CA ASP A 286 15.17 15.52 -23.19
C ASP A 286 14.82 16.88 -23.77
N GLY A 287 14.54 17.82 -22.88
CA GLY A 287 14.10 19.16 -23.25
C GLY A 287 13.75 20.01 -22.03
N LEU A 288 13.81 21.32 -22.19
CA LEU A 288 13.56 22.29 -21.13
C LEU A 288 12.14 22.87 -21.19
N THR A 289 11.40 22.56 -22.25
CA THR A 289 10.01 23.02 -22.46
C THR A 289 9.09 21.90 -22.94
N ARG A 290 7.77 22.05 -22.70
CA ARG A 290 6.75 21.07 -23.14
C ARG A 290 6.78 20.79 -24.63
N GLU A 291 7.20 21.74 -25.46
CA GLU A 291 7.25 21.53 -26.91
C GLU A 291 8.51 20.76 -27.29
N GLU A 292 9.65 21.00 -26.63
CA GLU A 292 10.89 20.27 -26.85
C GLU A 292 10.79 18.80 -26.40
N VAL A 293 10.11 18.53 -25.28
CA VAL A 293 10.00 17.16 -24.76
C VAL A 293 9.04 16.28 -25.55
N LYS A 294 8.17 16.82 -26.42
CA LYS A 294 7.11 16.08 -27.15
C LYS A 294 7.62 15.33 -28.38
N HIS A 295 8.78 14.72 -28.28
CA HIS A 295 9.39 13.97 -29.38
C HIS A 295 9.99 12.69 -28.85
N LYS A 296 10.17 11.72 -29.74
CA LYS A 296 10.69 10.40 -29.38
C LYS A 296 12.20 10.39 -29.41
N ASP A 297 12.83 9.76 -28.43
CA ASP A 297 14.29 9.60 -28.32
C ASP A 297 14.75 8.13 -28.42
N GLN A 298 13.84 7.19 -28.67
CA GLN A 298 14.11 5.75 -28.59
C GLN A 298 14.49 5.26 -27.18
N ILE A 299 14.08 5.99 -26.14
CA ILE A 299 14.15 5.55 -24.75
C ILE A 299 12.70 5.34 -24.28
N SER A 300 12.44 4.20 -23.63
CA SER A 300 11.08 3.95 -23.15
C SER A 300 10.73 4.92 -22.01
N ASP A 301 9.65 5.68 -22.12
CA ASP A 301 9.00 6.42 -21.01
C ASP A 301 8.19 5.50 -20.09
N ARG A 302 7.73 4.39 -20.66
CA ARG A 302 7.09 3.29 -19.94
C ARG A 302 7.61 1.99 -20.52
N VAL A 303 8.09 1.11 -19.66
CA VAL A 303 8.51 -0.24 -20.04
C VAL A 303 7.35 -1.08 -20.54
N TYR A 304 7.64 -2.06 -21.40
CA TYR A 304 6.75 -3.18 -21.65
C TYR A 304 6.48 -3.89 -20.33
N SER A 305 5.25 -4.37 -20.12
CA SER A 305 4.89 -5.14 -18.95
C SER A 305 3.93 -6.26 -19.32
N LEU A 306 4.29 -7.49 -18.93
CA LEU A 306 3.42 -8.65 -18.98
C LEU A 306 3.30 -9.22 -17.57
N MET A 307 2.10 -9.15 -17.00
CA MET A 307 1.79 -9.61 -15.65
C MET A 307 0.72 -10.69 -15.68
N ASN A 308 0.98 -11.79 -14.99
CA ASN A 308 0.01 -12.84 -14.71
C ASN A 308 -0.15 -12.96 -13.20
N ASN A 309 -1.40 -12.97 -12.73
CA ASN A 309 -1.76 -13.11 -11.33
C ASN A 309 -2.84 -14.18 -11.21
N VAL A 310 -2.63 -15.17 -10.35
CA VAL A 310 -3.61 -16.23 -10.05
C VAL A 310 -3.74 -16.36 -8.54
N GLY A 311 -4.97 -16.55 -8.07
CA GLY A 311 -5.28 -16.69 -6.66
C GLY A 311 -6.32 -17.78 -6.42
N ALA A 312 -6.19 -18.47 -5.30
CA ALA A 312 -7.20 -19.39 -4.80
C ALA A 312 -7.31 -19.25 -3.29
N SER A 313 -8.55 -19.20 -2.80
CA SER A 313 -8.87 -19.08 -1.39
C SER A 313 -9.93 -20.12 -1.02
N VAL A 314 -9.68 -20.87 0.06
CA VAL A 314 -10.60 -21.84 0.64
C VAL A 314 -11.02 -21.33 2.02
N TYR A 315 -12.32 -21.26 2.23
CA TYR A 315 -12.94 -20.85 3.48
C TYR A 315 -13.62 -22.08 4.08
N VAL A 316 -13.25 -22.49 5.28
CA VAL A 316 -13.92 -23.56 6.02
C VAL A 316 -14.58 -22.94 7.23
N TYR A 317 -15.90 -23.03 7.26
CA TYR A 317 -16.75 -22.51 8.34
C TYR A 317 -17.05 -23.65 9.33
N SER A 318 -17.02 -23.33 10.60
CA SER A 318 -17.17 -24.30 11.70
C SER A 318 -16.25 -25.56 11.58
N PRO A 319 -14.95 -25.46 11.21
CA PRO A 319 -14.10 -26.63 11.02
C PRO A 319 -13.85 -27.43 12.31
N PHE A 320 -13.69 -26.77 13.44
CA PHE A 320 -13.29 -27.40 14.71
C PHE A 320 -14.21 -27.04 15.88
N ALA A 321 -14.86 -25.88 15.85
CA ALA A 321 -15.72 -25.38 16.90
C ALA A 321 -17.01 -24.77 16.34
N LYS A 322 -17.92 -24.33 17.22
CA LYS A 322 -19.13 -23.63 16.79
C LYS A 322 -18.74 -22.22 16.30
N ASN A 323 -19.07 -21.90 15.06
CA ASN A 323 -18.86 -20.60 14.41
C ASN A 323 -17.38 -20.19 14.24
N ASP A 324 -16.41 -21.10 14.36
CA ASP A 324 -15.04 -20.79 13.98
C ASP A 324 -14.90 -20.71 12.45
N LYS A 325 -13.84 -20.07 11.96
CA LYS A 325 -13.59 -19.88 10.53
C LYS A 325 -12.10 -20.08 10.25
N LEU A 326 -11.78 -21.00 9.35
CA LEU A 326 -10.44 -21.17 8.82
C LEU A 326 -10.42 -20.69 7.36
N VAL A 327 -9.44 -19.86 7.03
CA VAL A 327 -9.21 -19.35 5.67
C VAL A 327 -7.80 -19.73 5.26
N LEU A 328 -7.67 -20.37 4.10
CA LEU A 328 -6.40 -20.67 3.46
C LEU A 328 -6.38 -19.95 2.11
N ARG A 329 -5.35 -19.16 1.84
CA ARG A 329 -5.18 -18.46 0.57
C ARG A 329 -3.82 -18.72 -0.01
N ALA A 330 -3.76 -18.81 -1.34
CA ALA A 330 -2.52 -18.84 -2.09
C ALA A 330 -2.66 -17.92 -3.31
N LYS A 331 -1.64 -17.12 -3.57
CA LYS A 331 -1.53 -16.27 -4.76
C LYS A 331 -0.17 -16.46 -5.40
N ALA A 332 -0.14 -16.49 -6.72
CA ALA A 332 1.09 -16.49 -7.50
C ALA A 332 1.04 -15.37 -8.53
N MET A 333 2.16 -14.67 -8.68
CA MET A 333 2.36 -13.58 -9.62
C MET A 333 3.66 -13.83 -10.39
N ASP A 334 3.60 -13.71 -11.72
CA ASP A 334 4.74 -13.71 -12.63
C ASP A 334 4.65 -12.46 -13.50
N GLU A 335 5.72 -11.68 -13.48
CA GLU A 335 5.83 -10.43 -14.20
C GLU A 335 7.12 -10.42 -15.02
N LEU A 336 7.00 -10.01 -16.27
CA LEU A 336 8.11 -9.67 -17.16
C LEU A 336 8.00 -8.20 -17.52
N ARG A 337 9.07 -7.44 -17.33
CA ARG A 337 9.21 -6.05 -17.76
C ARG A 337 10.45 -5.89 -18.62
N TYR A 338 10.36 -5.09 -19.68
CA TYR A 338 11.54 -4.66 -20.39
C TYR A 338 11.40 -3.29 -21.04
N GLY A 339 12.50 -2.56 -21.15
CA GLY A 339 12.56 -1.21 -21.71
C GLY A 339 13.96 -0.62 -21.64
N GLY A 340 14.06 0.69 -21.46
CA GLY A 340 15.30 1.46 -21.58
C GLY A 340 15.55 1.85 -23.04
N ASN A 341 16.79 1.68 -23.51
CA ASN A 341 17.19 1.99 -24.88
C ASN A 341 16.54 1.02 -25.87
N MET A 342 15.62 1.54 -26.67
CA MET A 342 14.85 0.79 -27.64
C MET A 342 15.47 0.74 -29.04
N LYS A 343 16.63 1.37 -29.23
CA LYS A 343 17.36 1.35 -30.50
C LYS A 343 17.86 -0.07 -30.82
N ASP A 344 17.76 -0.46 -32.10
CA ASP A 344 18.31 -1.72 -32.64
C ASP A 344 17.88 -2.99 -31.86
N ASP A 345 16.68 -2.97 -31.26
CA ASP A 345 16.14 -4.05 -30.43
C ASP A 345 17.01 -4.43 -29.21
N LEU A 346 17.93 -3.55 -28.78
CA LEU A 346 18.86 -3.81 -27.67
C LEU A 346 18.13 -4.14 -26.37
N PHE A 347 16.98 -3.53 -26.11
CA PHE A 347 16.12 -3.80 -24.94
C PHE A 347 15.65 -5.26 -24.81
N LEU A 348 15.68 -6.06 -25.89
CA LEU A 348 15.38 -7.48 -25.83
C LEU A 348 16.56 -8.30 -25.28
N ASN A 349 17.77 -7.76 -25.34
CA ASN A 349 18.97 -8.37 -24.78
C ASN A 349 19.18 -7.88 -23.33
N PRO A 350 19.02 -8.75 -22.31
CA PRO A 350 19.19 -8.39 -20.90
C PRO A 350 20.65 -8.08 -20.50
N PHE A 351 21.57 -8.03 -21.47
CA PHE A 351 22.98 -7.72 -21.26
C PHE A 351 23.47 -6.56 -22.14
N SER A 352 22.54 -5.75 -22.65
CA SER A 352 22.84 -4.51 -23.39
C SER A 352 22.78 -3.30 -22.46
N ALA A 353 23.61 -2.29 -22.75
CA ALA A 353 23.67 -1.07 -21.95
C ALA A 353 22.39 -0.23 -22.05
N GLY A 354 21.99 0.36 -20.93
CA GLY A 354 20.80 1.20 -20.84
C GLY A 354 19.50 0.43 -21.04
N THR A 355 19.50 -0.88 -20.81
CA THR A 355 18.30 -1.73 -20.93
C THR A 355 17.81 -2.20 -19.58
N GLU A 356 16.50 -2.16 -19.42
CA GLU A 356 15.84 -2.78 -18.28
C GLU A 356 15.24 -4.10 -18.74
N ASN A 357 15.60 -5.20 -18.10
CA ASN A 357 14.93 -6.49 -18.28
C ASN A 357 14.75 -7.13 -16.91
N ILE A 358 13.52 -7.17 -16.43
CA ILE A 358 13.19 -7.62 -15.08
C ILE A 358 12.15 -8.71 -15.15
N ARG A 359 12.44 -9.84 -14.49
CA ARG A 359 11.47 -10.89 -14.21
C ARG A 359 11.25 -11.01 -12.72
N THR A 360 10.00 -10.86 -12.30
CA THR A 360 9.59 -11.01 -10.91
C THR A 360 8.64 -12.20 -10.76
N ASN A 361 8.93 -13.05 -9.79
CA ASN A 361 8.05 -14.12 -9.35
C ASN A 361 7.71 -13.93 -7.88
N ARG A 362 6.43 -13.98 -7.54
CA ARG A 362 5.98 -13.85 -6.16
C ARG A 362 4.93 -14.89 -5.84
N ILE A 363 5.12 -15.61 -4.73
CA ILE A 363 4.13 -16.54 -4.18
C ILE A 363 3.81 -16.04 -2.77
N SER A 364 2.52 -15.84 -2.50
CA SER A 364 2.02 -15.47 -1.18
C SER A 364 1.05 -16.55 -0.70
N THR A 365 1.18 -16.98 0.55
CA THR A 365 0.24 -17.91 1.18
C THR A 365 -0.19 -17.37 2.53
N ASP A 366 -1.49 -17.40 2.79
CA ASP A 366 -2.08 -16.89 4.03
C ASP A 366 -2.90 -17.99 4.71
N LEU A 367 -2.79 -18.09 6.03
CA LEU A 367 -3.69 -18.84 6.88
C LEU A 367 -4.28 -17.87 7.91
N ALA A 368 -5.60 -17.82 8.01
CA ALA A 368 -6.31 -17.07 9.04
C ALA A 368 -7.31 -17.99 9.74
N TYR A 369 -7.26 -18.05 11.07
CA TYR A 369 -8.17 -18.83 11.89
C TYR A 369 -8.81 -17.94 12.96
N THR A 370 -10.13 -17.80 12.87
CA THR A 370 -10.96 -17.05 13.82
C THR A 370 -11.73 -18.03 14.68
N LEU A 371 -11.55 -17.97 16.00
CA LEU A 371 -12.21 -18.80 16.99
C LEU A 371 -13.00 -17.92 17.97
N PRO A 372 -14.34 -17.87 17.85
CA PRO A 372 -15.18 -17.27 18.87
C PRO A 372 -15.08 -18.06 20.19
N ILE A 373 -14.88 -17.34 21.30
CA ILE A 373 -14.79 -17.90 22.66
C ILE A 373 -15.93 -17.31 23.48
N GLY A 374 -17.00 -18.09 23.63
CA GLY A 374 -18.24 -17.62 24.25
C GLY A 374 -18.92 -16.50 23.45
N ALA A 375 -19.70 -15.67 24.11
CA ALA A 375 -20.44 -14.58 23.46
C ALA A 375 -19.60 -13.30 23.27
N HIS A 376 -18.51 -13.12 24.01
CA HIS A 376 -17.83 -11.82 24.14
C HIS A 376 -16.36 -11.83 23.74
N SER A 377 -15.74 -12.99 23.52
CA SER A 377 -14.33 -13.08 23.16
C SER A 377 -14.13 -13.74 21.80
N GLU A 378 -13.03 -13.38 21.12
CA GLU A 378 -12.64 -13.95 19.83
C GLU A 378 -11.11 -14.01 19.77
N LEU A 379 -10.59 -15.17 19.39
CA LEU A 379 -9.17 -15.39 19.15
C LEU A 379 -8.92 -15.47 17.64
N ASN A 380 -7.99 -14.67 17.14
CA ASN A 380 -7.58 -14.63 15.74
C ASN A 380 -6.11 -15.01 15.61
N LEU A 381 -5.83 -16.10 14.92
CA LEU A 381 -4.49 -16.54 14.51
C LEU A 381 -4.33 -16.26 13.02
N ALA A 382 -3.33 -15.49 12.63
CA ALA A 382 -2.97 -15.29 11.23
C ALA A 382 -1.50 -15.64 10.98
N MET A 383 -1.22 -16.21 9.82
CA MET A 383 0.14 -16.53 9.36
C MET A 383 0.22 -16.22 7.88
N ALA A 384 1.10 -15.32 7.49
CA ALA A 384 1.40 -15.00 6.10
C ALA A 384 2.83 -15.42 5.76
N TYR A 385 3.01 -16.01 4.57
CA TYR A 385 4.32 -16.32 4.01
C TYR A 385 4.40 -15.75 2.60
N VAL A 386 5.46 -15.02 2.29
CA VAL A 386 5.73 -14.45 0.98
C VAL A 386 7.12 -14.87 0.52
N HIS A 387 7.18 -15.53 -0.64
CA HIS A 387 8.41 -15.74 -1.40
C HIS A 387 8.42 -14.76 -2.58
N HIS A 388 9.45 -13.93 -2.68
CA HIS A 388 9.62 -12.98 -3.77
C HIS A 388 11.00 -13.18 -4.39
N LYS A 389 11.04 -13.47 -5.69
CA LYS A 389 12.27 -13.59 -6.47
C LYS A 389 12.25 -12.57 -7.59
N ARG A 390 13.33 -11.80 -7.72
CA ARG A 390 13.57 -10.90 -8.84
C ARG A 390 14.85 -11.28 -9.56
N ASN A 391 14.80 -11.25 -10.88
CA ASN A 391 15.93 -11.36 -11.78
C ASN A 391 15.94 -10.08 -12.62
N ALA A 392 17.02 -9.30 -12.58
CA ALA A 392 17.14 -8.02 -13.27
C ALA A 392 18.44 -7.95 -14.07
N THR A 393 18.42 -7.20 -15.18
CA THR A 393 19.64 -6.75 -15.87
C THR A 393 20.58 -6.08 -14.88
N ASN A 394 21.87 -6.37 -15.00
CA ASN A 394 22.92 -5.77 -14.20
C ASN A 394 23.63 -4.66 -15.00
N ASP A 395 22.87 -3.61 -15.31
CA ASP A 395 23.30 -2.52 -16.19
C ASP A 395 24.45 -1.73 -15.56
N THR A 396 24.44 -1.49 -14.25
CA THR A 396 25.54 -0.82 -13.55
C THR A 396 26.86 -1.55 -13.72
N PHE A 397 26.89 -2.89 -13.68
CA PHE A 397 28.13 -3.62 -13.97
C PHE A 397 28.66 -3.33 -15.37
N LEU A 398 27.78 -3.32 -16.37
CA LEU A 398 28.16 -3.09 -17.75
C LEU A 398 28.73 -1.68 -17.94
N SER A 399 28.03 -0.66 -17.42
CA SER A 399 28.47 0.73 -17.46
C SER A 399 29.82 0.92 -16.76
N ASN A 400 29.97 0.38 -15.55
CA ASN A 400 31.22 0.45 -14.79
C ASN A 400 32.35 -0.34 -15.47
N TYR A 401 32.05 -1.45 -16.16
CA TYR A 401 33.05 -2.21 -16.89
C TYR A 401 33.61 -1.41 -18.07
N ARG A 402 32.74 -0.74 -18.83
CA ARG A 402 33.15 0.16 -19.92
C ARG A 402 34.02 1.28 -19.36
N GLU A 403 33.56 1.95 -18.31
CA GLU A 403 34.33 3.01 -17.62
C GLU A 403 35.74 2.53 -17.21
N ALA A 404 35.84 1.37 -16.54
CA ALA A 404 37.11 0.82 -16.08
C ALA A 404 38.07 0.42 -17.23
N THR A 405 37.55 0.22 -18.44
CA THR A 405 38.32 -0.18 -19.62
C THR A 405 38.56 0.97 -20.60
N THR A 406 38.10 2.18 -20.27
CA THR A 406 38.34 3.37 -21.08
C THR A 406 39.81 3.77 -21.08
N ASP A 407 40.39 3.82 -22.28
CA ASP A 407 41.76 4.23 -22.52
C ASP A 407 41.91 5.00 -23.86
N ALA A 408 43.14 5.40 -24.21
CA ALA A 408 43.41 6.15 -25.44
C ALA A 408 43.05 5.40 -26.74
N THR A 409 42.93 4.08 -26.68
CA THR A 409 42.55 3.20 -27.81
C THR A 409 41.08 2.80 -27.79
N HIS A 410 40.42 2.84 -26.63
CA HIS A 410 39.01 2.55 -26.41
C HIS A 410 38.36 3.71 -25.64
N PRO A 411 38.05 4.83 -26.30
CA PRO A 411 37.52 6.02 -25.64
C PRO A 411 36.11 5.83 -25.04
N ASP A 412 35.35 4.85 -25.52
CA ASP A 412 34.01 4.50 -25.01
C ASP A 412 34.03 3.24 -24.11
N GLY A 413 35.22 2.76 -23.75
CA GLY A 413 35.41 1.49 -23.06
C GLY A 413 35.23 0.27 -23.96
N VAL A 414 35.38 -0.92 -23.37
CA VAL A 414 35.19 -2.21 -24.04
C VAL A 414 34.03 -2.96 -23.39
N ASP A 415 33.21 -3.63 -24.19
CA ASP A 415 32.16 -4.50 -23.66
C ASP A 415 32.75 -5.77 -23.00
N PRO A 416 32.21 -6.21 -21.85
CA PRO A 416 32.59 -7.48 -21.26
C PRO A 416 32.16 -8.64 -22.15
N ASP A 417 32.85 -9.77 -22.02
CA ASP A 417 32.41 -11.02 -22.65
C ASP A 417 30.99 -11.38 -22.18
N VAL A 418 30.11 -11.77 -23.10
CA VAL A 418 28.76 -12.23 -22.78
C VAL A 418 28.79 -13.43 -21.81
N GLU A 419 29.83 -14.27 -21.87
CA GLU A 419 30.02 -15.37 -20.94
C GLU A 419 30.31 -14.91 -19.50
N LEU A 420 30.79 -13.68 -19.30
CA LEU A 420 30.98 -13.07 -17.99
C LEU A 420 29.67 -12.53 -17.42
N MET A 421 28.77 -12.01 -18.27
CA MET A 421 27.56 -11.32 -17.85
C MET A 421 26.62 -12.21 -17.02
N ARG A 422 26.18 -11.69 -15.88
CA ARG A 422 25.22 -12.36 -14.99
C ARG A 422 24.15 -11.36 -14.57
N PRO A 423 22.88 -11.79 -14.47
CA PRO A 423 21.85 -10.92 -13.93
C PRO A 423 22.05 -10.67 -12.44
N TYR A 424 21.49 -9.57 -11.96
CA TYR A 424 21.24 -9.36 -10.55
C TYR A 424 20.05 -10.24 -10.11
N ILE A 425 20.23 -10.99 -9.04
CA ILE A 425 19.22 -11.90 -8.51
C ILE A 425 18.97 -11.55 -7.05
N ALA A 426 17.72 -11.27 -6.70
CA ALA A 426 17.28 -11.12 -5.32
C ALA A 426 16.19 -12.13 -4.97
N LYS A 427 16.27 -12.69 -3.76
CA LYS A 427 15.32 -13.65 -3.22
C LYS A 427 14.99 -13.26 -1.79
N GLU A 428 13.75 -12.87 -1.55
CA GLU A 428 13.19 -12.53 -0.24
C GLU A 428 12.23 -13.64 0.20
N ASN A 429 12.32 -14.02 1.47
CA ASN A 429 11.35 -14.85 2.15
C ASN A 429 10.91 -14.13 3.41
N THR A 430 9.60 -13.92 3.54
CA THR A 430 9.00 -13.19 4.64
C THR A 430 7.95 -14.07 5.30
N PHE A 431 8.01 -14.20 6.62
CA PHE A 431 7.04 -14.94 7.42
C PHE A 431 6.52 -14.05 8.56
N THR A 432 5.19 -13.90 8.61
CA THR A 432 4.51 -13.00 9.53
C THR A 432 3.43 -13.77 10.29
N PRO A 433 3.72 -14.32 11.48
CA PRO A 433 2.72 -14.85 12.38
C PRO A 433 2.15 -13.75 13.29
N SER A 434 0.84 -13.79 13.52
CA SER A 434 0.14 -12.94 14.47
C SER A 434 -0.90 -13.71 15.27
N LEU A 435 -1.08 -13.34 16.53
CA LEU A 435 -2.12 -13.86 17.39
C LEU A 435 -2.76 -12.69 18.14
N THR A 436 -4.07 -12.58 18.04
CA THR A 436 -4.85 -11.47 18.61
C THR A 436 -6.05 -12.01 19.37
N LEU A 437 -6.28 -11.49 20.58
CA LEU A 437 -7.46 -11.74 21.39
C LEU A 437 -8.26 -10.44 21.49
N THR A 438 -9.53 -10.51 21.12
CA THR A 438 -10.50 -9.43 21.31
C THR A 438 -11.53 -9.87 22.35
N THR A 439 -11.78 -9.05 23.36
CA THR A 439 -12.77 -9.32 24.41
C THR A 439 -13.60 -8.08 24.69
N ILE A 440 -14.93 -8.25 24.68
CA ILE A 440 -15.90 -7.22 25.08
C ILE A 440 -16.19 -7.36 26.58
N CYS A 441 -15.94 -6.29 27.35
CA CYS A 441 -16.21 -6.22 28.78
C CYS A 441 -16.99 -4.95 29.11
N GLY A 442 -18.33 -5.06 29.16
CA GLY A 442 -19.19 -3.91 29.40
C GLY A 442 -19.06 -2.87 28.28
N ASN A 443 -18.58 -1.67 28.60
CA ASN A 443 -18.33 -0.62 27.62
C ASN A 443 -16.89 -0.59 27.07
N HIS A 444 -16.09 -1.61 27.38
CA HIS A 444 -14.73 -1.80 26.88
C HIS A 444 -14.70 -2.86 25.77
N THR A 445 -13.91 -2.62 24.73
CA THR A 445 -13.47 -3.66 23.78
C THR A 445 -11.95 -3.73 23.85
N LEU A 446 -11.45 -4.72 24.58
CA LEU A 446 -10.03 -4.95 24.79
C LEU A 446 -9.47 -5.78 23.63
N LEU A 447 -8.39 -5.31 23.03
CA LEU A 447 -7.63 -5.96 21.98
C LEU A 447 -6.20 -6.13 22.47
N ALA A 448 -5.72 -7.37 22.56
CA ALA A 448 -4.31 -7.64 22.86
C ALA A 448 -3.75 -8.63 21.84
N GLY A 449 -2.49 -8.45 21.44
CA GLY A 449 -1.89 -9.34 20.48
C GLY A 449 -0.38 -9.34 20.47
N VAL A 450 0.15 -10.36 19.82
CA VAL A 450 1.56 -10.48 19.45
C VAL A 450 1.66 -10.62 17.95
N GLN A 451 2.71 -10.04 17.38
CA GLN A 451 3.02 -10.16 15.97
C GLN A 451 4.53 -10.33 15.83
N SER A 452 4.95 -11.18 14.92
CA SER A 452 6.36 -11.27 14.54
C SER A 452 6.49 -11.09 13.05
N TYR A 453 7.67 -10.63 12.64
CA TYR A 453 7.97 -10.36 11.25
C TYR A 453 9.40 -10.84 11.00
N PHE A 454 9.56 -11.89 10.21
CA PHE A 454 10.86 -12.48 9.91
C PHE A 454 11.12 -12.39 8.42
N THR A 455 12.12 -11.64 8.01
CA THR A 455 12.50 -11.47 6.60
C THR A 455 13.94 -11.86 6.38
N HIS A 456 14.17 -12.71 5.39
CA HIS A 456 15.50 -13.07 4.91
C HIS A 456 15.59 -12.78 3.43
N LEU A 457 16.59 -12.01 3.05
CA LEU A 457 16.88 -11.72 1.65
C LEU A 457 18.29 -12.17 1.33
N ARG A 458 18.42 -12.79 0.16
CA ARG A 458 19.69 -13.08 -0.46
C ARG A 458 19.73 -12.43 -1.83
N GLU A 459 20.77 -11.66 -2.07
CA GLU A 459 21.04 -11.04 -3.35
C GLU A 459 22.40 -11.49 -3.91
N THR A 460 22.50 -11.48 -5.23
CA THR A 460 23.75 -11.71 -5.94
C THR A 460 23.80 -10.80 -7.16
N GLY A 461 24.90 -10.06 -7.31
CA GLY A 461 25.15 -9.20 -8.47
C GLY A 461 26.62 -9.28 -8.88
N LEU A 462 26.90 -8.95 -10.13
CA LEU A 462 28.25 -8.77 -10.66
C LEU A 462 28.64 -7.29 -10.51
N TYR A 463 29.88 -6.99 -10.14
CA TYR A 463 30.36 -5.64 -9.87
C TYR A 463 31.83 -5.51 -10.28
N ILE A 464 32.30 -4.26 -10.38
CA ILE A 464 33.67 -3.90 -10.70
C ILE A 464 33.97 -2.54 -10.06
N ILE A 465 35.23 -2.32 -9.65
CA ILE A 465 35.70 -1.01 -9.21
C ILE A 465 36.16 -0.27 -10.46
N SER A 466 35.50 0.85 -10.79
CA SER A 466 35.66 1.54 -12.07
C SER A 466 35.98 3.02 -11.98
N SER A 467 35.80 3.64 -10.82
CA SER A 467 35.94 5.09 -10.70
C SER A 467 37.38 5.54 -10.96
N ASP A 468 37.54 6.62 -11.73
CA ASP A 468 38.85 7.07 -12.21
C ASP A 468 39.84 7.40 -11.07
N ASP A 469 39.32 7.89 -9.94
CA ASP A 469 40.08 8.14 -8.71
C ASP A 469 40.64 6.86 -8.07
N GLU A 470 40.05 5.70 -8.38
CA GLU A 470 40.46 4.38 -7.90
C GLU A 470 41.37 3.65 -8.91
N ARG A 471 41.86 4.27 -9.99
CA ARG A 471 42.83 3.62 -10.93
C ARG A 471 44.10 3.11 -10.26
N GLY A 472 44.47 3.67 -9.10
CA GLY A 472 45.60 3.21 -8.28
C GLY A 472 45.27 2.02 -7.37
N ASN A 473 44.01 1.60 -7.29
CA ASN A 473 43.55 0.49 -6.46
C ASN A 473 44.00 -0.85 -7.08
N PRO A 474 44.63 -1.76 -6.31
CA PRO A 474 45.09 -3.07 -6.84
C PRO A 474 43.95 -3.96 -7.35
N TYR A 475 42.70 -3.64 -7.02
CA TYR A 475 41.49 -4.36 -7.44
C TYR A 475 40.72 -3.64 -8.56
N PHE A 476 41.22 -2.51 -9.06
CA PHE A 476 40.61 -1.74 -10.15
C PHE A 476 40.42 -2.60 -11.42
N GLY A 477 39.27 -2.47 -12.07
CA GLY A 477 39.01 -3.17 -13.32
C GLY A 477 38.85 -4.69 -13.20
N ILE A 478 38.79 -5.26 -11.99
CA ILE A 478 38.61 -6.70 -11.77
C ILE A 478 37.13 -7.02 -11.51
N PRO A 479 36.43 -7.75 -12.40
CA PRO A 479 35.06 -8.19 -12.16
C PRO A 479 34.95 -9.16 -10.99
N TYR A 480 33.92 -9.00 -10.17
CA TYR A 480 33.63 -9.89 -9.05
C TYR A 480 32.12 -10.04 -8.81
N THR A 481 31.72 -11.18 -8.28
CA THR A 481 30.34 -11.40 -7.83
C THR A 481 30.23 -11.02 -6.35
N SER A 482 29.30 -10.14 -6.01
CA SER A 482 28.90 -9.86 -4.63
C SER A 482 27.69 -10.72 -4.26
N ILE A 483 27.72 -11.28 -3.05
CA ILE A 483 26.63 -12.03 -2.44
C ILE A 483 26.27 -11.33 -1.14
N GLY A 484 25.10 -10.71 -1.11
CA GLY A 484 24.52 -10.10 0.09
C GLY A 484 23.56 -11.07 0.77
N LYS A 485 23.68 -11.21 2.08
CA LYS A 485 22.71 -11.89 2.95
C LYS A 485 22.23 -10.91 3.99
N LYS A 486 20.93 -10.68 4.02
CA LYS A 486 20.30 -9.68 4.87
C LYS A 486 19.17 -10.35 5.65
N HIS A 487 18.98 -9.95 6.89
CA HIS A 487 17.84 -10.40 7.69
C HIS A 487 17.25 -9.23 8.48
N ALA A 488 15.95 -9.28 8.72
CA ALA A 488 15.22 -8.36 9.59
C ALA A 488 14.17 -9.15 10.37
N ASP A 489 14.30 -9.12 11.69
CA ASP A 489 13.44 -9.82 12.63
C ASP A 489 12.80 -8.81 13.59
N GLU A 490 11.48 -8.89 13.71
CA GLU A 490 10.70 -8.13 14.68
C GLU A 490 9.84 -9.02 15.54
N PHE A 491 9.72 -8.63 16.80
CA PHE A 491 8.73 -9.18 17.72
C PHE A 491 8.02 -8.03 18.43
N GLY A 492 6.71 -7.96 18.23
CA GLY A 492 5.83 -6.92 18.76
C GLY A 492 4.77 -7.49 19.69
N PHE A 493 4.54 -6.80 20.81
CA PHE A 493 3.35 -6.96 21.65
C PHE A 493 2.56 -5.65 21.63
N PHE A 494 1.25 -5.75 21.45
CA PHE A 494 0.36 -4.59 21.46
C PHE A 494 -0.88 -4.86 22.32
N VAL A 495 -1.38 -3.79 22.92
CA VAL A 495 -2.68 -3.77 23.58
C VAL A 495 -3.39 -2.45 23.30
N GLN A 496 -4.69 -2.52 23.10
CA GLN A 496 -5.58 -1.40 22.89
C GLN A 496 -6.88 -1.66 23.63
N ASP A 497 -7.47 -0.60 24.18
CA ASP A 497 -8.81 -0.64 24.73
C ASP A 497 -9.68 0.35 23.99
N GLU A 498 -10.84 -0.06 23.50
CA GLU A 498 -11.87 0.88 23.06
C GLU A 498 -12.88 1.10 24.16
N TRP A 499 -12.75 2.22 24.85
CA TRP A 499 -13.56 2.56 25.99
C TRP A 499 -14.68 3.53 25.60
N ASN A 500 -15.90 3.02 25.48
CA ASN A 500 -17.10 3.81 25.28
C ASN A 500 -17.57 4.41 26.62
N ILE A 501 -16.89 5.46 27.08
CA ILE A 501 -17.22 6.16 28.34
C ILE A 501 -18.68 6.60 28.36
N LEU A 502 -19.16 7.13 27.23
CA LEU A 502 -20.57 7.45 26.98
C LEU A 502 -20.96 6.89 25.60
N PRO A 503 -22.26 6.71 25.30
CA PRO A 503 -22.71 6.28 23.97
C PRO A 503 -22.20 7.15 22.80
N ASN A 504 -21.87 8.42 23.07
CA ASN A 504 -21.38 9.38 22.11
C ASN A 504 -19.91 9.79 22.34
N PHE A 505 -19.20 9.18 23.30
CA PHE A 505 -17.82 9.51 23.62
C PHE A 505 -16.98 8.25 23.83
N THR A 506 -16.05 8.00 22.91
CA THR A 506 -15.14 6.85 22.91
C THR A 506 -13.71 7.33 23.06
N VAL A 507 -12.94 6.68 23.93
CA VAL A 507 -11.50 6.89 24.09
C VAL A 507 -10.79 5.58 23.80
N VAL A 508 -9.69 5.64 23.04
CA VAL A 508 -8.96 4.47 22.57
C VAL A 508 -7.46 4.62 22.88
N PRO A 509 -7.03 4.34 24.12
CA PRO A 509 -5.61 4.21 24.43
C PRO A 509 -5.05 2.93 23.79
N GLY A 510 -3.84 3.02 23.26
CA GLY A 510 -3.11 1.87 22.75
C GLY A 510 -1.62 2.00 23.00
N LEU A 511 -0.95 0.86 23.15
CA LEU A 511 0.49 0.79 23.30
C LEU A 511 1.04 -0.39 22.50
N ARG A 512 2.25 -0.19 21.96
CA ARG A 512 3.02 -1.26 21.33
C ARG A 512 4.47 -1.21 21.77
N LEU A 513 5.03 -2.39 21.99
CA LEU A 513 6.44 -2.62 22.27
C LEU A 513 6.97 -3.54 21.18
N ASP A 514 7.97 -3.08 20.43
CA ASP A 514 8.62 -3.86 19.39
C ASP A 514 10.12 -3.99 19.69
N THR A 515 10.65 -5.21 19.53
CA THR A 515 12.09 -5.44 19.45
C THR A 515 12.47 -5.65 17.99
N HIS A 516 13.40 -4.85 17.51
CA HIS A 516 13.88 -4.86 16.13
C HIS A 516 15.31 -5.39 16.11
N SER A 517 15.59 -6.34 15.22
CA SER A 517 16.95 -6.78 14.91
C SER A 517 17.13 -6.91 13.41
N SER A 518 18.25 -6.43 12.89
CA SER A 518 18.61 -6.69 11.50
C SER A 518 20.12 -6.75 11.34
N GLY A 519 20.57 -7.37 10.26
CA GLY A 519 21.97 -7.37 9.90
C GLY A 519 22.22 -7.78 8.47
N GLU A 520 23.39 -7.42 7.98
CA GLU A 520 23.79 -7.66 6.60
C GLU A 520 25.23 -8.16 6.55
N GLU A 521 25.43 -9.17 5.72
CA GLU A 521 26.71 -9.78 5.45
C GLU A 521 26.95 -9.75 3.94
N TYR A 522 28.14 -9.31 3.55
CA TYR A 522 28.57 -9.29 2.17
C TYR A 522 29.77 -10.19 1.99
N THR A 523 29.75 -10.98 0.92
CA THR A 523 30.87 -11.82 0.51
C THR A 523 31.09 -11.67 -0.98
N THR A 524 32.34 -11.78 -1.43
CA THR A 524 32.69 -11.60 -2.83
C THR A 524 33.39 -12.84 -3.38
N SER A 525 33.24 -13.12 -4.68
CA SER A 525 33.92 -14.24 -5.34
C SER A 525 35.43 -14.03 -5.51
N GLN A 526 35.86 -12.77 -5.47
CA GLN A 526 37.26 -12.35 -5.53
C GLN A 526 37.57 -11.41 -4.36
N ARG A 527 38.85 -11.26 -4.04
CA ARG A 527 39.27 -10.21 -3.11
C ARG A 527 39.16 -8.85 -3.81
N VAL A 528 38.48 -7.91 -3.16
CA VAL A 528 38.19 -6.56 -3.70
C VAL A 528 38.57 -5.43 -2.73
N SER A 529 39.09 -5.80 -1.56
CA SER A 529 39.63 -4.88 -0.57
C SER A 529 40.62 -5.66 0.31
N ASP A 530 41.59 -4.94 0.89
CA ASP A 530 42.45 -5.49 1.94
C ASP A 530 41.75 -5.60 3.29
N SER A 531 40.65 -4.85 3.45
CA SER A 531 39.79 -4.86 4.62
C SER A 531 38.62 -5.81 4.43
N ALA A 532 38.19 -6.48 5.50
CA ALA A 532 36.95 -7.24 5.47
C ALA A 532 35.76 -6.30 5.24
N PHE A 533 34.74 -6.76 4.52
CA PHE A 533 33.48 -6.02 4.43
C PHE A 533 32.90 -5.79 5.82
N PRO A 534 32.47 -4.56 6.16
CA PRO A 534 31.96 -4.30 7.49
C PRO A 534 30.63 -5.06 7.66
N LEU A 535 30.54 -5.86 8.73
CA LEU A 535 29.27 -6.45 9.15
C LEU A 535 28.35 -5.33 9.62
N THR A 536 27.14 -5.27 9.09
CA THR A 536 26.17 -4.28 9.54
C THR A 536 25.18 -4.93 10.49
N HIS A 537 24.88 -4.24 11.59
CA HIS A 537 23.93 -4.73 12.58
C HIS A 537 23.14 -3.58 13.18
N PHE A 538 21.87 -3.82 13.42
CA PHE A 538 20.97 -2.91 14.12
C PHE A 538 20.14 -3.70 15.12
N SER A 539 20.06 -3.20 16.35
CA SER A 539 19.19 -3.75 17.39
C SER A 539 18.62 -2.63 18.25
N LYS A 540 17.30 -2.60 18.41
CA LYS A 540 16.63 -1.57 19.20
C LYS A 540 15.25 -2.03 19.67
N THR A 541 14.87 -1.60 20.86
CA THR A 541 13.47 -1.69 21.32
C THR A 541 12.79 -0.34 21.12
N SER A 542 11.60 -0.35 20.54
CA SER A 542 10.75 0.81 20.41
C SER A 542 9.48 0.68 21.26
N PHE A 543 9.02 1.82 21.78
CA PHE A 543 7.78 1.93 22.55
C PHE A 543 6.92 2.98 21.88
N ASN A 544 5.75 2.57 21.39
CA ASN A 544 4.88 3.39 20.56
C ASN A 544 3.49 3.52 21.21
N PRO A 545 3.27 4.49 22.13
CA PRO A 545 1.94 4.80 22.63
C PRO A 545 1.10 5.57 21.60
N ARG A 546 -0.22 5.40 21.69
CA ARG A 546 -1.24 6.20 20.99
C ARG A 546 -2.46 6.48 21.87
N LEU A 547 -3.16 7.55 21.54
CA LEU A 547 -4.47 7.88 22.08
C LEU A 547 -5.35 8.40 20.96
N ALA A 548 -6.47 7.74 20.73
CA ALA A 548 -7.54 8.25 19.87
C ALA A 548 -8.79 8.58 20.68
N ILE A 549 -9.53 9.59 20.23
CA ILE A 549 -10.77 10.07 20.85
C ILE A 549 -11.79 10.27 19.74
N LYS A 550 -13.02 9.81 19.97
CA LYS A 550 -14.19 10.08 19.14
C LYS A 550 -15.27 10.72 20.00
N TYR A 551 -15.78 11.86 19.56
CA TYR A 551 -16.92 12.53 20.18
C TYR A 551 -18.00 12.82 19.14
N ALA A 552 -19.13 12.12 19.25
CA ALA A 552 -20.32 12.39 18.46
C ALA A 552 -21.13 13.50 19.14
N VAL A 553 -20.90 14.75 18.71
CA VAL A 553 -21.66 15.92 19.18
C VAL A 553 -23.15 15.74 18.87
N SER A 554 -23.45 15.13 17.73
CA SER A 554 -24.77 14.61 17.36
C SER A 554 -24.59 13.38 16.45
N PRO A 555 -25.66 12.62 16.14
CA PRO A 555 -25.58 11.54 15.14
C PRO A 555 -25.11 12.02 13.76
N SER A 556 -25.14 13.31 13.47
CA SER A 556 -24.72 13.89 12.20
C SER A 556 -23.38 14.62 12.28
N PHE A 557 -22.81 14.88 13.45
CA PHE A 557 -21.56 15.63 13.59
C PHE A 557 -20.60 14.91 14.54
N ILE A 558 -19.48 14.44 13.97
CA ILE A 558 -18.51 13.59 14.67
C ILE A 558 -17.15 14.26 14.64
N LEU A 559 -16.56 14.43 15.81
CA LEU A 559 -15.19 14.88 15.99
C LEU A 559 -14.32 13.68 16.34
N ARG A 560 -13.11 13.63 15.77
CA ARG A 560 -12.09 12.65 16.14
C ARG A 560 -10.73 13.32 16.31
N ALA A 561 -9.96 12.82 17.26
CA ALA A 561 -8.57 13.21 17.44
C ALA A 561 -7.72 11.94 17.59
N ASN A 562 -6.52 11.94 17.04
CA ASN A 562 -5.57 10.83 17.17
C ASN A 562 -4.17 11.42 17.35
N ILE A 563 -3.48 10.98 18.39
CA ILE A 563 -2.08 11.29 18.64
C ILE A 563 -1.32 9.99 18.89
N GLY A 564 -0.15 9.85 18.30
CA GLY A 564 0.70 8.70 18.60
C GLY A 564 2.10 8.86 18.07
N THR A 565 2.97 7.97 18.55
CA THR A 565 4.37 7.91 18.14
C THR A 565 4.57 6.83 17.10
N GLY A 566 5.60 7.01 16.27
CA GLY A 566 6.01 6.05 15.26
C GLY A 566 7.50 5.77 15.30
N PHE A 567 7.87 4.61 14.77
CA PHE A 567 9.25 4.16 14.67
C PHE A 567 9.48 3.46 13.33
N ARG A 568 10.59 3.81 12.67
CA ARG A 568 11.07 3.15 11.45
C ARG A 568 12.48 2.64 11.71
N ALA A 569 12.66 1.32 11.65
CA ALA A 569 13.98 0.74 11.72
C ALA A 569 14.70 0.86 10.36
N PRO A 570 16.03 1.06 10.33
CA PRO A 570 16.81 1.14 9.10
C PRO A 570 17.11 -0.28 8.60
N TYR A 571 16.12 -0.93 8.00
CA TYR A 571 16.33 -2.25 7.43
C TYR A 571 17.20 -2.18 6.18
N GLY A 572 17.70 -3.30 5.70
CA GLY A 572 18.45 -3.31 4.43
C GLY A 572 17.54 -3.21 3.22
N PHE A 573 16.24 -3.43 3.42
CA PHE A 573 15.28 -3.74 2.36
C PHE A 573 14.42 -2.57 1.93
N SER A 574 14.10 -1.67 2.87
CA SER A 574 13.34 -0.44 2.58
C SER A 574 14.23 0.65 1.97
N GLU A 575 15.54 0.37 1.95
CA GLU A 575 16.66 1.23 1.64
C GLU A 575 17.39 0.78 0.35
N ASP A 576 16.97 -0.32 -0.28
CA ASP A 576 17.72 -0.91 -1.39
C ASP A 576 17.20 -0.40 -2.74
N LEU A 577 17.63 0.79 -3.16
CA LEU A 577 17.29 1.34 -4.48
C LEU A 577 17.89 0.52 -5.65
N HIS A 578 18.81 -0.42 -5.39
CA HIS A 578 19.37 -1.35 -6.39
C HIS A 578 18.36 -2.29 -7.03
N LEU A 579 17.16 -2.34 -6.46
CA LEU A 579 16.08 -3.19 -6.91
C LEU A 579 15.33 -2.61 -8.12
N CYS A 580 15.69 -1.38 -8.52
CA CYS A 580 15.31 -0.71 -9.77
C CYS A 580 16.33 -1.01 -10.90
N SER A 581 16.00 -0.61 -12.13
CA SER A 581 16.95 -0.67 -13.26
C SER A 581 18.29 -0.03 -12.89
N GLY A 582 19.41 -0.71 -13.17
CA GLY A 582 20.77 -0.29 -12.79
C GLY A 582 21.46 -1.28 -11.85
N SER A 583 20.88 -1.56 -10.68
CA SER A 583 21.56 -2.29 -9.59
C SER A 583 22.85 -1.63 -9.06
N PRO A 584 22.86 -0.34 -8.63
CA PRO A 584 24.03 0.26 -7.99
C PRO A 584 24.53 -0.51 -6.74
N ARG A 585 25.59 -0.03 -6.08
CA ARG A 585 25.90 -0.43 -4.69
C ARG A 585 25.68 0.73 -3.74
N VAL A 586 24.97 0.46 -2.66
CA VAL A 586 24.48 1.38 -1.63
C VAL A 586 24.85 0.79 -0.29
N TRP A 587 25.52 1.59 0.48
CA TRP A 587 25.98 1.24 1.80
C TRP A 587 24.95 1.59 2.87
N LYS A 588 24.76 0.67 3.81
CA LYS A 588 23.96 0.92 5.02
C LYS A 588 24.85 0.82 6.26
N SER A 589 25.16 1.96 6.86
CA SER A 589 26.01 1.99 8.06
C SER A 589 25.31 1.41 9.30
N SER A 590 26.05 0.67 10.14
CA SER A 590 25.61 0.30 11.50
C SER A 590 25.34 1.52 12.40
N ASN A 591 25.81 2.71 12.01
CA ASN A 591 25.60 3.94 12.76
C ASN A 591 24.23 4.58 12.51
N LEU A 592 23.45 4.07 11.55
CA LEU A 592 22.12 4.58 11.27
C LEU A 592 21.20 4.43 12.49
N LYS A 593 20.57 5.54 12.85
CA LYS A 593 19.51 5.56 13.86
C LYS A 593 18.19 5.32 13.17
N GLY A 594 17.34 4.47 13.77
CA GLY A 594 15.94 4.37 13.35
C GLY A 594 15.20 5.68 13.57
N GLU A 595 14.41 6.09 12.57
CA GLU A 595 13.61 7.31 12.59
C GLU A 595 12.50 7.21 13.63
N ARG A 596 12.16 8.35 14.23
CA ARG A 596 11.06 8.46 15.19
C ARG A 596 10.08 9.52 14.74
N SER A 597 8.81 9.34 15.07
CA SER A 597 7.80 10.35 14.78
C SER A 597 6.85 10.58 15.94
N ILE A 598 6.20 11.75 15.91
CA ILE A 598 4.95 12.00 16.60
C ILE A 598 3.96 12.60 15.62
N SER A 599 2.79 11.97 15.52
CA SER A 599 1.73 12.35 14.57
C SER A 599 0.48 12.79 15.32
N TYR A 600 -0.13 13.86 14.84
CA TYR A 600 -1.37 14.45 15.33
C TYR A 600 -2.36 14.50 14.16
N ASN A 601 -3.59 14.04 14.39
CA ASN A 601 -4.71 14.21 13.47
C ASN A 601 -5.93 14.70 14.26
N PHE A 602 -6.62 15.71 13.73
CA PHE A 602 -7.91 16.17 14.23
C PHE A 602 -8.88 16.28 13.07
N SER A 603 -9.98 15.54 13.13
CA SER A 603 -10.96 15.50 12.05
C SER A 603 -12.37 15.81 12.53
N ALA A 604 -13.15 16.44 11.65
CA ALA A 604 -14.58 16.66 11.82
C ALA A 604 -15.31 16.14 10.59
N ASP A 605 -16.31 15.29 10.81
CA ASP A 605 -17.20 14.82 9.74
C ASP A 605 -18.65 15.24 10.06
N TYR A 606 -19.32 15.80 9.07
CA TYR A 606 -20.73 16.16 9.12
C TYR A 606 -21.51 15.39 8.06
N TYR A 607 -22.61 14.77 8.48
CA TYR A 607 -23.42 13.87 7.65
C TYR A 607 -24.88 14.32 7.62
N THR A 608 -25.42 14.43 6.42
CA THR A 608 -26.86 14.50 6.16
C THR A 608 -27.29 13.27 5.35
N LYS A 609 -28.53 13.22 4.86
CA LYS A 609 -28.99 12.11 4.00
C LYS A 609 -28.19 11.97 2.71
N ASN A 610 -27.76 13.09 2.12
CA ASN A 610 -27.17 13.14 0.78
C ASN A 610 -25.82 13.89 0.72
N VAL A 611 -25.36 14.47 1.83
CA VAL A 611 -24.10 15.23 1.90
C VAL A 611 -23.25 14.69 3.04
N GLN A 612 -21.97 14.43 2.76
CA GLN A 612 -20.91 14.28 3.74
C GLN A 612 -19.91 15.44 3.56
N LEU A 613 -19.66 16.19 4.62
CA LEU A 613 -18.56 17.14 4.70
C LEU A 613 -17.49 16.56 5.63
N SER A 614 -16.23 16.67 5.26
CA SER A 614 -15.11 16.21 6.08
C SER A 614 -14.00 17.24 6.10
N ALA A 615 -13.41 17.46 7.27
CA ALA A 615 -12.19 18.21 7.45
C ALA A 615 -11.22 17.40 8.31
N ASN A 616 -9.93 17.40 7.98
CA ASN A 616 -8.87 16.81 8.79
C ASN A 616 -7.67 17.75 8.82
N ILE A 617 -7.11 17.98 9.99
CA ILE A 617 -5.86 18.74 10.19
C ILE A 617 -4.83 17.74 10.71
N PHE A 618 -3.65 17.72 10.09
CA PHE A 618 -2.60 16.79 10.46
C PHE A 618 -1.25 17.49 10.63
N ARG A 619 -0.41 16.90 11.49
CA ARG A 619 1.00 17.22 11.61
C ARG A 619 1.75 15.95 12.04
N THR A 620 2.86 15.66 11.37
CA THR A 620 3.82 14.64 11.77
C THR A 620 5.20 15.26 11.86
N ASP A 621 5.77 15.26 13.05
CA ASP A 621 7.17 15.64 13.28
C ASP A 621 8.03 14.37 13.24
N LEU A 622 9.07 14.39 12.41
CA LEU A 622 10.05 13.32 12.20
C LEU A 622 11.39 13.70 12.85
N LYS A 623 12.04 12.70 13.44
CA LYS A 623 13.39 12.81 13.99
C LYS A 623 14.33 11.80 13.37
N ASP A 624 15.58 12.23 13.19
CA ASP A 624 16.64 11.44 12.57
C ASP A 624 16.25 10.94 11.17
N LYS A 625 15.64 11.78 10.31
CA LYS A 625 15.13 11.32 8.99
C LYS A 625 16.28 10.77 8.15
N ILE A 626 16.11 9.56 7.64
CA ILE A 626 17.04 8.86 6.78
C ILE A 626 16.75 9.24 5.32
N GLN A 627 17.79 9.54 4.55
CA GLN A 627 17.73 9.68 3.10
C GLN A 627 18.95 9.06 2.43
N PHE A 628 18.80 8.91 1.11
CA PHE A 628 19.82 8.46 0.19
C PHE A 628 20.77 9.62 -0.13
N ALA A 629 22.07 9.36 -0.07
CA ALA A 629 23.13 10.33 -0.35
C ALA A 629 24.26 9.65 -1.15
N PRO A 630 25.12 10.42 -1.83
CA PRO A 630 26.38 9.91 -2.37
C PRO A 630 27.23 9.20 -1.29
N ALA A 631 27.95 8.15 -1.67
CA ALA A 631 28.85 7.46 -0.74
C ALA A 631 29.98 8.39 -0.30
N SER A 632 30.40 8.32 0.97
CA SER A 632 31.63 8.99 1.42
C SER A 632 32.88 8.32 0.84
N ASP A 633 34.02 9.02 0.85
CA ASP A 633 35.30 8.46 0.36
C ASP A 633 35.70 7.12 1.00
N ASP A 634 35.38 6.92 2.28
CA ASP A 634 35.65 5.65 2.95
C ASP A 634 34.74 4.52 2.48
N VAL A 635 33.53 4.86 2.04
CA VAL A 635 32.54 3.92 1.50
C VAL A 635 32.81 3.62 0.01
N LYS A 636 33.22 4.63 -0.77
CA LYS A 636 33.63 4.51 -2.18
C LYS A 636 34.74 3.47 -2.38
N LYS A 637 35.75 3.43 -1.49
CA LYS A 637 36.86 2.44 -1.48
C LYS A 637 36.41 0.97 -1.48
N PHE A 638 35.18 0.68 -1.05
CA PHE A 638 34.62 -0.66 -1.03
C PHE A 638 33.78 -0.98 -2.28
N GLY A 639 33.75 -0.09 -3.27
CA GLY A 639 32.97 -0.19 -4.51
C GLY A 639 31.49 0.15 -4.32
N TYR A 640 31.15 1.06 -3.39
CA TYR A 640 29.80 1.58 -3.20
C TYR A 640 29.68 2.98 -3.80
N THR A 641 28.60 3.23 -4.53
CA THR A 641 28.32 4.53 -5.18
C THR A 641 27.53 5.45 -4.27
N TYR A 642 26.68 4.88 -3.40
CA TYR A 642 25.76 5.63 -2.55
C TYR A 642 25.74 5.09 -1.11
N GLN A 643 25.13 5.84 -0.19
CA GLN A 643 24.91 5.42 1.18
C GLN A 643 23.61 5.99 1.77
N TRP A 644 23.12 5.37 2.82
CA TRP A 644 22.05 5.93 3.65
C TRP A 644 22.61 6.67 4.86
N GLU A 645 22.01 7.82 5.15
CA GLU A 645 22.38 8.66 6.27
C GLU A 645 21.17 9.31 6.95
N ASN A 646 21.30 9.60 8.25
CA ASN A 646 20.34 10.42 8.98
C ASN A 646 20.62 11.90 8.69
N VAL A 647 19.87 12.51 7.76
CA VAL A 647 20.14 13.84 7.20
C VAL A 647 19.73 14.99 8.14
N ASP A 648 18.47 15.02 8.57
CA ASP A 648 17.94 16.07 9.46
C ASP A 648 16.62 15.61 10.11
N ASP A 649 16.13 16.39 11.07
CA ASP A 649 14.74 16.33 11.49
C ASP A 649 13.84 17.00 10.42
N ALA A 650 12.61 16.52 10.29
CA ALA A 650 11.66 17.05 9.31
C ALA A 650 10.25 17.10 9.88
N TYR A 651 9.33 17.78 9.20
CA TYR A 651 7.91 17.69 9.51
C TYR A 651 7.07 17.74 8.23
N VAL A 652 5.89 17.13 8.30
CA VAL A 652 4.81 17.30 7.32
C VAL A 652 3.55 17.75 8.05
N GLN A 653 2.78 18.64 7.45
CA GLN A 653 1.52 19.13 8.02
C GLN A 653 0.57 19.59 6.92
N GLY A 654 -0.72 19.63 7.24
CA GLY A 654 -1.70 20.07 6.28
C GLY A 654 -3.14 20.05 6.78
N ILE A 655 -4.03 20.46 5.87
CA ILE A 655 -5.47 20.45 6.04
C ILE A 655 -6.07 19.72 4.83
N GLU A 656 -6.84 18.67 5.09
CA GLU A 656 -7.63 17.94 4.11
C GLU A 656 -9.11 18.34 4.27
N LEU A 657 -9.76 18.73 3.17
CA LEU A 657 -11.17 19.08 3.09
C LEU A 657 -11.83 18.14 2.08
N GLY A 658 -13.06 17.73 2.35
CA GLY A 658 -13.80 16.82 1.50
C GLY A 658 -15.30 17.06 1.53
N ILE A 659 -15.93 16.89 0.37
CA ILE A 659 -17.38 16.99 0.17
C ILE A 659 -17.78 15.79 -0.68
N LYS A 660 -18.66 14.93 -0.17
CA LYS A 660 -19.42 13.99 -1.00
C LYS A 660 -20.86 14.46 -1.02
N TRP A 661 -21.43 14.60 -2.21
CA TRP A 661 -22.77 15.12 -2.41
C TRP A 661 -23.52 14.33 -3.48
N ASN A 662 -24.69 13.82 -3.12
CA ASN A 662 -25.59 13.10 -4.01
C ASN A 662 -26.86 13.94 -4.23
N PRO A 663 -26.80 14.99 -5.08
CA PRO A 663 -27.88 15.96 -5.24
C PRO A 663 -29.20 15.36 -5.73
N PHE A 664 -29.14 14.32 -6.56
CA PHE A 664 -30.29 13.63 -7.11
C PHE A 664 -29.97 12.15 -7.33
N LYS A 665 -31.01 11.37 -7.63
CA LYS A 665 -30.90 9.93 -7.81
C LYS A 665 -29.85 9.58 -8.88
N ASP A 666 -29.06 8.56 -8.60
CA ASP A 666 -28.02 8.02 -9.49
C ASP A 666 -26.86 8.98 -9.81
N PHE A 667 -26.76 10.13 -9.15
CA PHE A 667 -25.66 11.07 -9.31
C PHE A 667 -24.86 11.20 -8.01
N LYS A 668 -23.55 10.93 -8.10
CA LYS A 668 -22.62 11.02 -6.98
C LYS A 668 -21.51 11.99 -7.34
N THR A 669 -21.27 12.96 -6.46
CA THR A 669 -20.17 13.92 -6.58
C THR A 669 -19.24 13.79 -5.38
N GLY A 670 -17.94 13.78 -5.63
CA GLY A 670 -16.89 13.90 -4.63
C GLY A 670 -15.97 15.05 -4.99
N VAL A 671 -15.65 15.90 -4.02
CA VAL A 671 -14.62 16.94 -4.14
C VAL A 671 -13.72 16.82 -2.92
N SER A 672 -12.40 16.73 -3.12
CA SER A 672 -11.41 16.83 -2.05
C SER A 672 -10.40 17.91 -2.37
N TRP A 673 -9.88 18.55 -1.32
CA TRP A 673 -8.80 19.52 -1.41
C TRP A 673 -7.86 19.32 -0.23
N THR A 674 -6.56 19.31 -0.49
CA THR A 674 -5.54 19.22 0.55
C THR A 674 -4.58 20.39 0.42
N PHE A 675 -4.26 21.05 1.52
CA PHE A 675 -3.19 22.04 1.61
C PHE A 675 -2.07 21.46 2.45
N ASN A 676 -0.85 21.50 1.94
CA ASN A 676 0.27 20.74 2.49
C ASN A 676 1.51 21.63 2.67
N GLN A 677 2.29 21.29 3.68
CA GLN A 677 3.64 21.80 3.85
C GLN A 677 4.51 20.72 4.47
N GLY A 678 5.65 20.44 3.85
CA GLY A 678 6.67 19.56 4.41
C GLY A 678 8.05 20.20 4.30
N LYS A 679 8.82 20.19 5.40
CA LYS A 679 10.14 20.80 5.45
C LYS A 679 11.12 20.03 6.35
N PHE A 680 12.39 20.08 6.00
CA PHE A 680 13.51 19.87 6.91
C PHE A 680 13.62 21.05 7.88
N LYS A 681 14.21 20.83 9.06
CA LYS A 681 14.43 21.93 10.02
C LYS A 681 15.47 22.91 9.50
N HIS A 682 16.48 22.42 8.80
CA HIS A 682 17.60 23.19 8.29
C HIS A 682 17.67 23.15 6.77
N GLU A 683 18.48 24.05 6.20
CA GLU A 683 18.90 23.94 4.80
C GLU A 683 19.75 22.67 4.68
N ARG A 684 19.54 21.93 3.60
CA ARG A 684 20.26 20.68 3.37
C ARG A 684 21.71 21.01 3.01
N ALA A 685 22.66 20.31 3.62
CA ALA A 685 24.07 20.66 3.55
C ALA A 685 24.59 20.63 2.10
N GLU A 686 24.14 19.65 1.32
CA GLU A 686 24.50 19.47 -0.10
C GLU A 686 24.00 20.59 -1.03
N TRP A 687 23.20 21.52 -0.50
CA TRP A 687 22.70 22.72 -1.20
C TRP A 687 23.09 24.04 -0.53
N SER A 688 23.69 24.00 0.66
CA SER A 688 23.87 25.20 1.51
C SER A 688 25.23 25.36 2.16
N ASP A 689 26.00 24.28 2.32
CA ASP A 689 27.36 24.36 2.85
C ASP A 689 28.35 24.57 1.69
N PRO A 690 29.04 25.73 1.61
CA PRO A 690 30.04 25.99 0.57
C PRO A 690 31.21 25.01 0.58
N ASN A 691 31.38 24.22 1.66
CA ASN A 691 32.44 23.23 1.79
C ASN A 691 31.95 21.78 1.59
N SER A 692 30.66 21.56 1.32
CA SER A 692 30.17 20.23 0.91
C SER A 692 30.78 19.84 -0.44
N GLU A 693 31.00 18.54 -0.65
CA GLU A 693 31.57 18.00 -1.90
C GLU A 693 30.76 18.48 -3.12
N GLU A 694 29.43 18.46 -2.99
CA GLU A 694 28.49 18.86 -4.03
C GLU A 694 28.54 20.36 -4.33
N CYS A 695 28.63 21.23 -3.32
CA CYS A 695 28.69 22.68 -3.54
C CYS A 695 30.08 23.17 -3.95
N VAL A 696 31.15 22.46 -3.60
CA VAL A 696 32.50 22.71 -4.12
C VAL A 696 32.55 22.35 -5.60
N ALA A 697 32.01 21.19 -5.99
CA ALA A 697 31.90 20.78 -7.38
C ALA A 697 30.93 21.67 -8.18
N THR A 698 29.86 22.15 -7.54
CA THR A 698 28.84 23.01 -8.17
C THR A 698 28.43 24.18 -7.26
N PRO A 699 29.14 25.33 -7.35
CA PRO A 699 28.80 26.51 -6.54
C PRO A 699 27.40 27.09 -6.80
N ALA A 700 26.82 26.82 -7.97
CA ALA A 700 25.46 27.26 -8.32
C ALA A 700 24.38 26.66 -7.39
N ARG A 701 24.63 25.50 -6.76
CA ARG A 701 23.71 24.86 -5.80
C ARG A 701 23.36 25.78 -4.64
N LEU A 702 24.29 26.63 -4.21
CA LEU A 702 24.10 27.59 -3.11
C LEU A 702 22.95 28.57 -3.35
N ALA A 703 22.56 28.81 -4.61
CA ALA A 703 21.40 29.64 -4.94
C ALA A 703 20.07 29.01 -4.48
N TYR A 704 20.03 27.69 -4.28
CA TYR A 704 18.84 26.92 -3.91
C TYR A 704 18.81 26.51 -2.43
N ALA A 705 19.73 27.05 -1.61
CA ALA A 705 19.86 26.72 -0.19
C ALA A 705 18.53 26.86 0.57
N LYS A 706 17.73 27.90 0.28
CA LYS A 706 16.43 28.14 0.93
C LYS A 706 15.36 27.16 0.48
N GLU A 707 15.35 26.83 -0.81
CA GLU A 707 14.44 25.88 -1.44
C GLU A 707 14.74 24.45 -0.99
N SER A 708 16.00 24.15 -0.65
CA SER A 708 16.42 22.82 -0.17
C SER A 708 15.67 22.36 1.08
N LYS A 709 15.14 23.30 1.89
CA LYS A 709 14.32 22.96 3.07
C LYS A 709 13.03 22.23 2.73
N TYR A 710 12.49 22.38 1.53
CA TYR A 710 11.21 21.78 1.18
C TYR A 710 11.39 20.30 0.82
N ILE A 711 10.46 19.46 1.28
CA ILE A 711 10.45 18.05 0.89
C ILE A 711 10.12 17.95 -0.60
N SER A 712 11.02 17.32 -1.36
CA SER A 712 10.87 17.08 -2.80
C SER A 712 9.60 16.29 -3.12
N ARG A 713 8.93 16.65 -4.24
CA ARG A 713 7.70 16.02 -4.76
C ARG A 713 6.50 16.06 -3.79
N PHE A 714 6.44 17.10 -2.95
CA PHE A 714 5.30 17.34 -2.07
C PHE A 714 4.53 18.62 -2.49
N PRO A 715 3.42 18.47 -3.25
CA PRO A 715 2.63 19.60 -3.72
C PRO A 715 2.05 20.42 -2.58
N ALA A 716 2.18 21.75 -2.67
CA ALA A 716 1.62 22.68 -1.68
C ALA A 716 0.09 22.59 -1.58
N MET A 717 -0.57 22.13 -2.65
CA MET A 717 -1.96 21.70 -2.62
C MET A 717 -2.23 20.54 -3.58
N THR A 718 -3.22 19.72 -3.27
CA THR A 718 -3.81 18.76 -4.20
C THR A 718 -5.33 18.89 -4.17
N GLY A 719 -6.02 18.51 -5.24
CA GLY A 719 -7.48 18.46 -5.24
C GLY A 719 -7.99 17.38 -6.16
N ASP A 720 -9.09 16.73 -5.80
CA ASP A 720 -9.69 15.68 -6.62
C ASP A 720 -11.19 15.94 -6.81
N LEU A 721 -11.67 15.68 -8.02
CA LEU A 721 -13.06 15.77 -8.40
C LEU A 721 -13.49 14.40 -8.90
N THR A 722 -14.65 13.92 -8.44
CA THR A 722 -15.30 12.72 -8.94
C THR A 722 -16.75 13.07 -9.26
N LEU A 723 -17.17 12.83 -10.50
CA LEU A 723 -18.55 12.96 -10.96
C LEU A 723 -18.99 11.62 -11.53
N GLU A 724 -20.01 11.01 -10.93
CA GLU A 724 -20.56 9.74 -11.37
C GLU A 724 -22.06 9.90 -11.62
N TYR A 725 -22.52 9.44 -12.78
CA TYR A 725 -23.93 9.40 -13.13
C TYR A 725 -24.30 8.02 -13.66
N THR A 726 -25.24 7.32 -13.01
CA THR A 726 -25.57 5.93 -13.33
C THR A 726 -27.06 5.70 -13.64
N PRO A 727 -27.64 6.35 -14.66
CA PRO A 727 -29.06 6.21 -14.95
C PRO A 727 -29.39 4.87 -15.60
N GLY A 728 -30.23 4.08 -14.94
CA GLY A 728 -30.75 2.81 -15.48
C GLY A 728 -29.64 1.81 -15.77
N THR A 729 -29.32 1.59 -17.05
CA THR A 729 -28.25 0.68 -17.48
C THR A 729 -26.96 1.38 -17.87
N TRP A 730 -26.90 2.71 -17.82
CA TRP A 730 -25.71 3.47 -18.16
C TRP A 730 -24.92 3.84 -16.91
N SER A 731 -23.61 4.00 -17.07
CA SER A 731 -22.70 4.53 -16.06
C SER A 731 -21.70 5.46 -16.74
N PHE A 732 -21.63 6.69 -16.24
CA PHE A 732 -20.67 7.73 -16.64
C PHE A 732 -19.85 8.07 -15.40
N ALA A 733 -18.53 8.15 -15.55
CA ALA A 733 -17.61 8.55 -14.50
C ALA A 733 -16.57 9.50 -15.07
N LEU A 734 -16.40 10.66 -14.45
CA LEU A 734 -15.33 11.62 -14.73
C LEU A 734 -14.57 11.87 -13.44
N THR A 735 -13.25 11.72 -13.48
CA THR A 735 -12.37 12.05 -12.35
C THR A 735 -11.33 13.06 -12.77
N GLY A 736 -11.14 14.11 -11.99
CA GLY A 736 -10.07 15.09 -12.17
C GLY A 736 -9.16 15.10 -10.95
N SER A 737 -7.85 15.25 -11.16
CA SER A 737 -6.87 15.45 -10.08
C SER A 737 -6.03 16.68 -10.39
N LEU A 738 -5.91 17.58 -9.44
CA LEU A 738 -5.12 18.80 -9.46
C LEU A 738 -3.89 18.61 -8.58
N GLN A 739 -2.72 18.93 -9.13
CA GLN A 739 -1.45 18.92 -8.44
C GLN A 739 -0.90 20.36 -8.45
N GLY A 740 -0.81 20.97 -7.28
CA GLY A 740 -0.25 22.31 -7.12
C GLY A 740 1.27 22.36 -7.31
N THR A 741 1.85 23.55 -7.22
CA THR A 741 3.30 23.73 -7.30
C THR A 741 4.01 22.91 -6.21
N MET A 742 5.13 22.28 -6.58
CA MET A 742 6.01 21.55 -5.66
C MET A 742 7.47 21.87 -5.97
N TYR A 743 8.37 21.52 -5.05
CA TYR A 743 9.81 21.54 -5.33
C TYR A 743 10.26 20.13 -5.72
N ILE A 744 11.17 20.03 -6.67
CA ILE A 744 11.83 18.80 -7.06
C ILE A 744 13.30 19.09 -7.33
N ASP A 745 14.17 18.22 -6.81
CA ASP A 745 15.60 18.31 -7.00
C ASP A 745 15.95 17.71 -8.36
N TYR A 746 16.78 18.41 -9.12
CA TYR A 746 17.46 17.91 -10.32
C TYR A 746 18.95 17.85 -10.03
N ASN A 747 19.53 16.65 -10.09
CA ASN A 747 20.97 16.45 -9.96
C ASN A 747 21.51 15.94 -11.30
N SER A 748 22.20 16.80 -12.05
CA SER A 748 22.77 16.40 -13.32
C SER A 748 24.04 15.57 -13.10
N GLU A 749 24.12 14.41 -13.75
CA GLU A 749 25.32 13.57 -13.77
C GLU A 749 26.32 14.05 -14.83
N ASP A 750 25.81 14.54 -15.97
CA ASP A 750 26.63 14.94 -17.12
C ASP A 750 27.15 16.38 -17.03
N ALA A 751 26.37 17.29 -16.45
CA ALA A 751 26.67 18.71 -16.33
C ALA A 751 26.31 19.21 -14.92
N PRO A 752 27.09 18.84 -13.88
CA PRO A 752 26.77 19.10 -12.49
C PRO A 752 26.38 20.55 -12.19
N GLU A 753 27.00 21.52 -12.89
CA GLU A 753 26.73 22.96 -12.79
C GLU A 753 25.29 23.38 -13.09
N THR A 754 24.53 22.52 -13.78
CA THR A 754 23.13 22.73 -14.12
C THR A 754 22.15 22.19 -13.07
N SER A 755 22.66 21.47 -12.06
CA SER A 755 21.87 20.96 -10.93
C SER A 755 21.09 22.08 -10.26
N LYS A 756 19.80 21.85 -9.99
CA LYS A 756 18.87 22.89 -9.51
C LYS A 756 17.77 22.30 -8.65
N ILE A 757 17.09 23.15 -7.88
CA ILE A 757 15.77 22.81 -7.31
C ILE A 757 14.69 23.51 -8.12
N LYS A 758 13.93 22.75 -8.91
CA LYS A 758 12.82 23.28 -9.69
C LYS A 758 11.58 23.44 -8.83
N LYS A 759 10.96 24.63 -8.94
CA LYS A 759 9.56 24.83 -8.54
C LYS A 759 8.65 24.56 -9.74
N THR A 760 7.82 23.52 -9.64
CA THR A 760 6.94 23.10 -10.73
C THR A 760 5.74 24.03 -10.91
N SER A 761 5.13 23.97 -12.10
CA SER A 761 3.83 24.59 -12.37
C SER A 761 2.68 23.71 -11.87
N THR A 762 1.56 24.32 -11.50
CA THR A 762 0.31 23.60 -11.21
C THR A 762 -0.21 22.89 -12.47
N PHE A 763 -0.76 21.69 -12.30
CA PHE A 763 -1.36 20.93 -13.39
C PHE A 763 -2.57 20.11 -12.97
N THR A 764 -3.32 19.62 -13.96
CA THR A 764 -4.49 18.76 -13.75
C THR A 764 -4.48 17.58 -14.69
N LEU A 765 -4.88 16.41 -14.18
CA LEU A 765 -5.13 15.19 -14.94
C LEU A 765 -6.61 14.88 -14.92
N TRP A 766 -7.14 14.36 -16.02
CA TRP A 766 -8.55 14.05 -16.18
C TRP A 766 -8.73 12.67 -16.79
N ASN A 767 -9.59 11.85 -16.18
CA ASN A 767 -9.90 10.50 -16.64
C ASN A 767 -11.43 10.38 -16.80
N LEU A 768 -11.86 9.62 -17.80
CA LEU A 768 -13.27 9.42 -18.16
C LEU A 768 -13.54 7.93 -18.36
N ARG A 769 -14.73 7.48 -17.96
CA ARG A 769 -15.26 6.15 -18.30
C ARG A 769 -16.75 6.21 -18.57
N VAL A 770 -17.19 5.48 -19.60
CA VAL A 770 -18.59 5.28 -19.96
C VAL A 770 -18.85 3.78 -20.08
N ALA A 771 -19.97 3.31 -19.54
CA ALA A 771 -20.40 1.91 -19.63
C ALA A 771 -21.90 1.77 -19.83
N LYS A 772 -22.30 0.68 -20.47
CA LYS A 772 -23.68 0.27 -20.65
C LYS A 772 -23.85 -1.21 -20.34
N ARG A 773 -24.81 -1.54 -19.49
CA ARG A 773 -25.20 -2.89 -19.09
C ARG A 773 -26.30 -3.45 -20.00
N PHE A 774 -26.15 -4.70 -20.41
CA PHE A 774 -27.07 -5.51 -21.19
C PHE A 774 -27.28 -6.86 -20.45
N GLY A 775 -28.19 -6.88 -19.47
CA GLY A 775 -28.36 -8.03 -18.59
C GLY A 775 -27.08 -8.35 -17.82
N SER A 776 -26.53 -9.55 -18.02
CA SER A 776 -25.28 -10.03 -17.40
C SER A 776 -24.01 -9.47 -18.05
N PHE A 777 -24.10 -8.85 -19.22
CA PHE A 777 -22.96 -8.27 -19.94
C PHE A 777 -22.91 -6.75 -19.75
N SER A 778 -21.73 -6.15 -19.76
CA SER A 778 -21.57 -4.69 -19.85
C SER A 778 -20.44 -4.34 -20.81
N VAL A 779 -20.71 -3.41 -21.73
CA VAL A 779 -19.71 -2.83 -22.63
C VAL A 779 -19.28 -1.49 -22.06
N TYR A 780 -18.00 -1.18 -22.09
CA TYR A 780 -17.48 0.07 -21.58
C TYR A 780 -16.27 0.58 -22.38
N GLY A 781 -16.00 1.87 -22.24
CA GLY A 781 -14.80 2.52 -22.77
C GLY A 781 -14.46 3.77 -21.98
N GLY A 782 -13.22 4.23 -22.10
CA GLY A 782 -12.73 5.36 -21.34
C GLY A 782 -11.32 5.78 -21.73
N GLY A 783 -10.80 6.78 -21.03
CA GLY A 783 -9.44 7.25 -21.19
C GLY A 783 -8.87 7.79 -19.89
N LYS A 784 -7.54 7.71 -19.75
CA LYS A 784 -6.76 8.35 -18.68
C LYS A 784 -5.92 9.48 -19.27
N ASN A 785 -5.69 10.54 -18.50
CA ASN A 785 -5.01 11.76 -18.94
C ASN A 785 -5.56 12.30 -20.27
N ILE A 786 -6.89 12.47 -20.37
CA ILE A 786 -7.59 12.72 -21.65
C ILE A 786 -7.20 14.03 -22.36
N PHE A 787 -6.56 14.97 -21.64
CA PHE A 787 -6.02 16.21 -22.20
C PHE A 787 -4.52 16.12 -22.53
N SER A 788 -3.91 14.94 -22.39
CA SER A 788 -2.50 14.67 -22.69
C SER A 788 -1.54 15.64 -22.01
N TYR A 789 -1.77 15.93 -20.72
CA TYR A 789 -0.83 16.76 -19.97
C TYR A 789 0.50 16.02 -19.81
N LEU A 790 1.60 16.73 -20.05
CA LEU A 790 2.97 16.27 -19.90
C LEU A 790 3.74 17.24 -19.01
N GLN A 791 4.72 16.72 -18.25
CA GLN A 791 5.69 17.60 -17.59
C GLN A 791 6.44 18.46 -18.62
N ASP A 792 6.87 19.64 -18.18
CA ASP A 792 7.44 20.67 -19.04
C ASP A 792 8.93 20.55 -19.30
N GLU A 793 9.68 19.82 -18.50
CA GLU A 793 11.07 19.53 -18.80
C GLU A 793 11.36 18.05 -18.51
N LYS A 794 12.29 17.46 -19.24
CA LYS A 794 12.71 16.07 -19.15
C LYS A 794 14.24 16.03 -19.23
N HIS A 795 14.83 15.20 -18.37
CA HIS A 795 16.27 15.09 -18.19
C HIS A 795 16.64 13.61 -18.08
N GLY A 796 17.30 13.07 -19.09
CA GLY A 796 17.64 11.65 -19.19
C GLY A 796 18.73 11.22 -18.23
N ASP A 797 19.56 12.15 -17.79
CA ASP A 797 20.65 11.96 -16.83
C ASP A 797 20.17 11.87 -15.37
N ASP A 798 18.94 12.27 -15.05
CA ASP A 798 18.33 12.11 -13.72
C ASP A 798 16.98 11.40 -13.83
N ALA A 799 17.00 10.07 -13.82
CA ALA A 799 15.79 9.25 -13.89
C ALA A 799 14.73 9.59 -12.84
N ALA A 800 15.13 10.15 -11.68
CA ALA A 800 14.22 10.50 -10.59
C ALA A 800 13.53 11.86 -10.79
N PHE A 801 13.97 12.66 -11.76
CA PHE A 801 13.39 13.95 -12.11
C PHE A 801 12.03 13.84 -12.82
N MET A 802 11.01 13.41 -12.07
CA MET A 802 9.65 13.25 -12.57
C MET A 802 8.62 13.72 -11.55
N TYR A 803 7.66 14.52 -12.01
CA TYR A 803 6.60 15.09 -11.17
C TYR A 803 5.21 15.05 -11.81
N ALA A 804 5.12 14.85 -13.12
CA ALA A 804 3.87 14.68 -13.86
C ALA A 804 4.04 13.58 -14.94
N PRO A 805 2.98 13.19 -15.66
CA PRO A 805 3.10 12.16 -16.70
C PRO A 805 4.13 12.50 -17.78
N VAL A 806 4.81 11.45 -18.26
CA VAL A 806 5.78 11.49 -19.37
C VAL A 806 5.21 10.88 -20.67
N TYR A 807 3.89 10.60 -20.70
CA TYR A 807 3.18 10.24 -21.93
C TYR A 807 1.72 10.73 -21.88
N GLY A 808 1.12 10.89 -23.06
CA GLY A 808 -0.19 11.51 -23.24
C GLY A 808 -1.37 10.59 -22.89
N ALA A 809 -2.54 10.92 -23.45
CA ALA A 809 -3.78 10.19 -23.19
C ALA A 809 -3.68 8.70 -23.57
N THR A 810 -4.18 7.83 -22.70
CA THR A 810 -4.37 6.40 -22.97
C THR A 810 -5.86 6.09 -23.04
N TRP A 811 -6.30 5.37 -24.08
CA TRP A 811 -7.70 4.99 -24.27
C TRP A 811 -7.90 3.49 -24.12
N TYR A 812 -9.07 3.08 -23.65
CA TYR A 812 -9.40 1.66 -23.48
C TYR A 812 -10.89 1.40 -23.75
N ALA A 813 -11.20 0.17 -24.15
CA ALA A 813 -12.56 -0.35 -24.28
C ALA A 813 -12.59 -1.83 -23.89
N GLY A 814 -13.72 -2.28 -23.33
CA GLY A 814 -13.83 -3.64 -22.85
C GLY A 814 -15.26 -4.12 -22.69
N VAL A 815 -15.36 -5.42 -22.41
CA VAL A 815 -16.60 -6.12 -22.11
C VAL A 815 -16.40 -6.89 -20.81
N SER A 816 -17.36 -6.75 -19.92
CA SER A 816 -17.45 -7.53 -18.69
C SER A 816 -18.70 -8.40 -18.68
N LEU A 817 -18.57 -9.57 -18.09
CA LEU A 817 -19.63 -10.54 -17.82
C LEU A 817 -19.69 -10.74 -16.32
N ASN A 818 -20.88 -10.65 -15.74
CA ASN A 818 -21.14 -10.98 -14.33
C ASN A 818 -22.35 -11.94 -14.33
N LEU A 819 -22.13 -13.18 -13.92
CA LEU A 819 -23.13 -14.25 -13.82
C LEU A 819 -23.36 -14.66 -12.37
#